data_AF-A0A7X8X157-F1
#
_entry.id   AF-A0A7X8X157-F1
#
_cell.length_a   1.000
_cell.length_b   1.000
_cell.length_c   1.000
_cell.angle_alpha   90.00
_cell.angle_beta   90.00
_cell.angle_gamma   90.00
#
_symmetry.space_group_name_H-M   'P 1'
#
loop_
_entity.id
_entity.type
_entity.pdbx_description
1 polymer ?
#
loop_
_entity_poly.entity_id
_entity_poly.type
_entity_poly.pdbx_seq_one_letter_code
_entity_poly.pdbx_strand_id
1 'polypeptide(L)'
;MLEQAGNILSIAFIGIIILSALFGLIKGVRKSIFQLIFSIFFFILALLIIPFIAEALLDANISFLKGVFPPEIQENVTTLRGTIPYYLRELMPEQEVLFTPGSETLEIVYGIVKLVLVIALFIVYFILSFTVLKLITLIIWKFVKPKEKVDKRRLLGTLVGGVRGLLTVLLISIPLAGLTSMYNSATPFINAFSGESNTETTEELESFEEDGYDKLLKSYDDTWVAKLYDLTNLDEKMFDSVFRITVKLKDKKESVKIRKELAHVANIFDVVNTASDGKIDGNLLFKLSNEDLEKIKENLDKTNALKLVQVVAVEYLYGEIKNRNLDKDYETHLTVENLKNIDLKKDIITLFNTIKIINRDEFEGTVDEKIFSFDKATATEIVNELAEIEYLSYLLPMGLNIFLENADIQELMTQYNIDVNDVNKPNPEELIEDFKNITNVYGTLKDLNVNNLEDAKNLFKDDNLMELEDEQIEDIVDVIFDFEVLDSNANIIAAYLHNTLEQQPFLQGLISKEEFMDKFDKQEVKYLLLLGKLLIENDVFNENINLNNLLTDTNINKLSRIMAYSKIISEFTPSLLEMIFDSYNTVVLLEVPSDVSYKNEVGEQELNNLFQAFKSLKDNEVLTANFQLATLSNLKIRELSQKISLSKTITHNINKMVNQIVLEKTYEFVNPNYARTHWSEDEIYYTILTLKIFEIKLISSSNINILTANEIETISKSITVTDAICNEINRMNGVGGILEDKLVIPSGLIWYSTETEKGEVEKMLLAIKEVQGDTPLSNFNPSISSLYGKNKEIIFASEVIKHTFVEKHFKPLITVDLNQYFESKDYDGNDFVWYGENNDTLAFLQALEDLSNAGINYEVMNFDLFKTVLKSNENKPKEVNDAIVQSRIFTHSLTKMFTELIHNQGGYTMIPIHDGNPEEWGTPTQDGKLLDLLEAIALLP
;
A
#
# COMPACT_ATOMS: atom_id res chain seq x y z
N MET A 1 55.72 9.96 56.65
CA MET A 1 56.77 8.93 56.42
C MET A 1 56.89 8.52 54.95
N LEU A 2 55.88 8.75 54.09
CA LEU A 2 55.89 8.31 52.68
C LEU A 2 56.62 9.25 51.69
N GLU A 3 56.77 10.55 51.96
CA GLU A 3 57.59 11.47 51.10
C GLU A 3 59.08 11.11 51.04
N GLN A 4 59.56 10.23 51.93
CA GLN A 4 60.95 9.73 51.93
C GLN A 4 61.06 8.30 51.42
N ALA A 5 59.98 7.69 50.92
CA ALA A 5 59.94 6.26 50.58
C ALA A 5 60.96 5.89 49.49
N GLY A 6 61.18 6.70 48.45
CA GLY A 6 62.19 6.44 47.42
C GLY A 6 63.63 6.48 47.94
N ASN A 7 63.91 7.40 48.88
CA ASN A 7 65.17 7.46 49.59
C ASN A 7 65.36 6.26 50.52
N ILE A 8 64.30 5.84 51.22
CA ILE A 8 64.31 4.66 52.10
C ILE A 8 64.53 3.38 51.27
N LEU A 9 63.88 3.22 50.12
CA LEU A 9 64.08 2.10 49.21
C LEU A 9 65.51 2.07 48.66
N SER A 10 66.02 3.23 48.23
CA SER A 10 67.41 3.37 47.73
C SER A 10 68.42 3.02 48.82
N ILE A 11 68.20 3.47 50.06
CA ILE A 11 69.04 3.13 51.21
C ILE A 11 68.93 1.64 51.52
N ALA A 12 67.75 1.03 51.43
CA ALA A 12 67.56 -0.41 51.64
C ALA A 12 68.32 -1.23 50.58
N PHE A 13 68.25 -0.85 49.31
CA PHE A 13 69.01 -1.47 48.22
C PHE A 13 70.52 -1.34 48.41
N ILE A 14 71.02 -0.13 48.73
CA ILE A 14 72.43 0.08 49.07
C ILE A 14 72.82 -0.75 50.30
N GLY A 15 71.94 -0.83 51.30
CA GLY A 15 72.10 -1.65 52.50
C GLY A 15 72.27 -3.13 52.18
N ILE A 16 71.47 -3.69 51.27
CA ILE A 16 71.60 -5.08 50.80
C ILE A 16 72.96 -5.30 50.12
N ILE A 17 73.43 -4.35 49.31
CA ILE A 17 74.73 -4.41 48.63
C ILE A 17 75.87 -4.36 49.66
N ILE A 18 75.84 -3.40 50.59
CA ILE A 18 76.85 -3.24 51.64
C ILE A 18 76.88 -4.47 52.54
N LEU A 19 75.73 -4.97 53.00
CA LEU A 19 75.65 -6.19 53.81
C LEU A 19 76.22 -7.38 53.04
N SER A 20 75.89 -7.53 51.76
CA SER A 20 76.41 -8.62 50.92
C SER A 20 77.93 -8.50 50.71
N ALA A 21 78.45 -7.28 50.55
CA ALA A 21 79.87 -6.99 50.47
C ALA A 21 80.60 -7.31 51.79
N LEU A 22 80.03 -6.92 52.94
CA LEU A 22 80.54 -7.26 54.27
C LEU A 22 80.53 -8.77 54.53
N PHE A 23 79.46 -9.47 54.15
CA PHE A 23 79.44 -10.94 54.18
C PHE A 23 80.51 -11.53 53.25
N GLY A 24 80.77 -10.90 52.11
CA GLY A 24 81.85 -11.25 51.19
C GLY A 24 83.25 -11.09 51.81
N LEU A 25 83.46 -10.01 52.56
CA LEU A 25 84.69 -9.73 53.31
C LEU A 25 84.97 -10.83 54.36
N ILE A 26 83.94 -11.23 55.11
CA ILE A 26 84.02 -12.29 56.13
C ILE A 26 84.31 -13.66 55.50
N LYS A 27 83.68 -13.95 54.35
CA LYS A 27 83.73 -15.27 53.69
C LYS A 27 84.98 -15.46 52.80
N GLY A 28 85.50 -14.40 52.19
CA GLY A 28 86.62 -14.41 51.25
C GLY A 28 86.23 -14.85 49.82
N VAL A 29 87.06 -14.49 48.83
CA VAL A 29 86.69 -14.55 47.40
C VAL A 29 86.12 -15.87 46.90
N ARG A 30 86.73 -17.02 47.22
CA ARG A 30 86.30 -18.32 46.70
C ARG A 30 84.89 -18.70 47.15
N LYS A 31 84.59 -18.47 48.44
CA LYS A 31 83.26 -18.74 48.99
C LYS A 31 82.23 -17.75 48.45
N SER A 32 82.62 -16.49 48.25
CA SER A 32 81.75 -15.49 47.61
C SER A 32 81.43 -15.83 46.16
N ILE A 33 82.42 -16.26 45.36
CA ILE A 33 82.22 -16.67 43.95
C ILE A 33 81.31 -17.90 43.88
N PHE A 34 81.56 -18.91 44.71
CA PHE A 34 80.69 -20.08 44.78
C PHE A 34 79.25 -19.68 45.10
N GLN A 35 79.04 -18.82 46.10
CA GLN A 35 77.69 -18.38 46.44
C GLN A 35 77.05 -17.50 45.36
N LEU A 36 77.83 -16.70 44.64
CA LEU A 36 77.37 -15.92 43.49
C LEU A 36 76.87 -16.84 42.37
N ILE A 37 77.70 -17.83 41.95
CA ILE A 37 77.34 -18.81 40.92
C ILE A 37 76.06 -19.56 41.31
N PHE A 38 75.98 -20.07 42.54
CA PHE A 38 74.80 -20.78 43.01
C PHE A 38 73.56 -19.87 43.11
N SER A 39 73.71 -18.58 43.41
CA SER A 39 72.57 -17.67 43.43
C SER A 39 72.04 -17.41 42.02
N ILE A 40 72.93 -17.24 41.04
CA ILE A 40 72.55 -17.13 39.63
C ILE A 40 71.88 -18.44 39.16
N PHE A 41 72.47 -19.59 39.50
CA PHE A 41 71.90 -20.90 39.17
C PHE A 41 70.51 -21.09 39.75
N PHE A 42 70.32 -20.87 41.06
CA PHE A 42 69.00 -21.03 41.69
C PHE A 42 67.97 -20.04 41.16
N PHE A 43 68.39 -18.84 40.77
CA PHE A 43 67.49 -17.87 40.15
C PHE A 43 67.04 -18.33 38.75
N ILE A 44 67.97 -18.72 37.88
CA ILE A 44 67.63 -19.27 36.55
C ILE A 44 66.76 -20.52 36.72
N LEU A 45 67.08 -21.37 37.70
CA LEU A 45 66.30 -22.54 38.02
C LEU A 45 64.88 -22.18 38.47
N ALA A 46 64.71 -21.15 39.30
CA ALA A 46 63.39 -20.67 39.74
C ALA A 46 62.58 -20.11 38.57
N LEU A 47 63.19 -19.30 37.70
CA LEU A 47 62.54 -18.79 36.47
C LEU A 47 61.99 -19.93 35.60
N LEU A 48 62.72 -21.03 35.49
CA LEU A 48 62.30 -22.18 34.70
C LEU A 48 61.29 -23.07 35.42
N ILE A 49 61.50 -23.37 36.71
CA ILE A 49 60.74 -24.37 37.45
C ILE A 49 59.41 -23.83 37.98
N ILE A 50 59.35 -22.58 38.44
CA ILE A 50 58.13 -22.03 39.07
C ILE A 50 56.90 -22.15 38.17
N PRO A 51 56.97 -21.84 36.85
CA PRO A 51 55.83 -22.05 35.96
C PRO A 51 55.33 -23.50 35.87
N PHE A 52 56.23 -24.49 35.98
CA PHE A 52 55.85 -25.91 36.00
C PHE A 52 55.26 -26.33 37.36
N ILE A 53 55.79 -25.80 38.46
CA ILE A 53 55.19 -26.02 39.79
C ILE A 53 53.79 -25.41 39.83
N ALA A 54 53.60 -24.19 39.32
CA ALA A 54 52.30 -23.54 39.26
C ALA A 54 51.28 -24.37 38.45
N GLU A 55 51.69 -24.93 37.31
CA GLU A 55 50.84 -25.85 36.54
C GLU A 55 50.46 -27.09 37.36
N ALA A 56 51.43 -27.75 38.00
CA ALA A 56 51.18 -28.94 38.80
C ALA A 56 50.30 -28.66 40.03
N LEU A 57 50.33 -27.43 40.56
CA LEU A 57 49.46 -27.01 41.67
C LEU A 57 47.98 -26.89 41.24
N LEU A 58 47.67 -26.67 39.96
CA LEU A 58 46.29 -26.66 39.49
C LEU A 58 45.62 -28.03 39.65
N ASP A 59 46.40 -29.10 39.56
CA ASP A 59 45.97 -30.50 39.70
C ASP A 59 46.21 -31.07 41.10
N ALA A 60 46.79 -30.29 42.01
CA ALA A 60 47.04 -30.73 43.37
C ALA A 60 45.72 -30.88 44.15
N ASN A 61 45.64 -31.91 45.00
CA ASN A 61 44.48 -32.15 45.84
C ASN A 61 44.39 -31.09 46.96
N ILE A 62 43.30 -30.32 46.95
CA ILE A 62 42.97 -29.26 47.91
C ILE A 62 41.76 -29.60 48.80
N SER A 63 41.35 -30.87 48.86
CA SER A 63 40.18 -31.31 49.65
C SER A 63 40.28 -30.97 51.15
N PHE A 64 41.48 -30.68 51.65
CA PHE A 64 41.70 -30.20 53.01
C PHE A 64 41.12 -28.80 53.26
N LEU A 65 40.84 -28.02 52.21
CA LEU A 65 40.26 -26.68 52.26
C LEU A 65 38.73 -26.66 52.19
N LYS A 66 38.06 -27.82 52.20
CA LYS A 66 36.58 -27.92 52.09
C LYS A 66 35.83 -26.95 53.02
N GLY A 67 36.28 -26.81 54.26
CA GLY A 67 35.63 -25.94 55.25
C GLY A 67 35.80 -24.42 55.03
N VAL A 68 36.58 -24.00 54.03
CA VAL A 68 36.76 -22.57 53.67
C VAL A 68 35.68 -22.11 52.67
N PHE A 69 35.04 -23.06 51.97
CA PHE A 69 34.08 -22.77 50.91
C PHE A 69 32.62 -22.87 51.41
N PRO A 70 31.67 -22.15 50.76
CA PRO A 70 30.24 -22.26 51.05
C PRO A 70 29.73 -23.71 50.98
N PRO A 71 28.73 -24.10 51.80
CA PRO A 71 28.20 -25.48 51.87
C PRO A 71 27.88 -26.10 50.51
N GLU A 72 27.38 -25.30 49.58
CA GLU A 72 26.86 -25.67 48.26
C GLU A 72 27.95 -26.29 47.35
N ILE A 73 29.23 -25.92 47.56
CA ILE A 73 30.34 -26.39 46.71
C ILE A 73 31.33 -27.31 47.42
N GLN A 74 31.17 -27.56 48.74
CA GLN A 74 32.15 -28.33 49.54
C GLN A 74 32.36 -29.76 49.01
N GLU A 75 31.35 -30.36 48.39
CA GLU A 75 31.45 -31.70 47.80
C GLU A 75 32.38 -31.71 46.57
N ASN A 76 32.43 -30.59 45.83
CA ASN A 76 33.19 -30.42 44.59
C ASN A 76 34.65 -29.94 44.82
N VAL A 77 35.01 -29.57 46.06
CA VAL A 77 36.38 -29.15 46.39
C VAL A 77 37.34 -30.35 46.34
N THR A 78 38.06 -30.48 45.24
CA THR A 78 38.97 -31.60 44.94
C THR A 78 40.36 -31.11 44.52
N THR A 79 40.51 -30.60 43.31
CA THR A 79 41.70 -29.87 42.79
C THR A 79 41.29 -28.45 42.40
N LEU A 80 42.22 -27.54 42.07
CA LEU A 80 41.81 -26.22 41.57
C LEU A 80 41.03 -26.35 40.24
N ARG A 81 41.50 -27.19 39.30
CA ARG A 81 40.75 -27.51 38.06
C ARG A 81 39.39 -28.18 38.33
N GLY A 82 39.27 -28.95 39.41
CA GLY A 82 38.00 -29.55 39.81
C GLY A 82 37.04 -28.58 40.51
N THR A 83 37.56 -27.59 41.23
CA THR A 83 36.76 -26.74 42.15
C THR A 83 36.30 -25.44 41.48
N ILE A 84 37.20 -24.77 40.74
CA ILE A 84 36.92 -23.47 40.11
C ILE A 84 35.69 -23.47 39.20
N PRO A 85 35.49 -24.47 38.30
CA PRO A 85 34.32 -24.48 37.42
C PRO A 85 32.99 -24.51 38.18
N TYR A 86 32.91 -25.25 39.29
CA TYR A 86 31.68 -25.28 40.10
C TYR A 86 31.49 -24.00 40.89
N TYR A 87 32.57 -23.45 41.44
CA TYR A 87 32.50 -22.19 42.17
C TYR A 87 32.04 -21.03 41.30
N LEU A 88 32.58 -20.90 40.08
CA LEU A 88 32.19 -19.82 39.17
C LEU A 88 30.75 -19.96 38.66
N ARG A 89 30.27 -21.19 38.44
CA ARG A 89 28.88 -21.45 38.07
C ARG A 89 27.89 -21.11 39.18
N GLU A 90 28.26 -21.36 40.43
CA GLU A 90 27.44 -20.96 41.58
C GLU A 90 27.41 -19.43 41.74
N LEU A 91 28.56 -18.76 41.53
CA LEU A 91 28.64 -17.30 41.62
C LEU A 91 27.96 -16.57 40.46
N MET A 92 28.00 -17.15 39.25
CA MET A 92 27.49 -16.56 38.01
C MET A 92 26.64 -17.58 37.26
N PRO A 93 25.45 -17.95 37.79
CA PRO A 93 24.62 -19.01 37.24
C PRO A 93 24.11 -18.69 35.82
N GLU A 94 23.87 -17.41 35.52
CA GLU A 94 23.48 -16.95 34.18
C GLU A 94 24.59 -17.14 33.13
N GLN A 95 25.84 -17.34 33.57
CA GLN A 95 27.01 -17.51 32.71
C GLN A 95 27.54 -18.95 32.75
N GLU A 96 26.70 -19.92 33.15
CA GLU A 96 27.12 -21.30 33.39
C GLU A 96 27.91 -21.89 32.20
N VAL A 97 27.45 -21.58 30.99
CA VAL A 97 28.01 -22.04 29.70
C VAL A 97 29.51 -21.77 29.60
N LEU A 98 29.99 -20.63 30.11
CA LEU A 98 31.40 -20.22 30.08
C LEU A 98 32.31 -21.14 30.89
N PHE A 99 31.77 -21.79 31.92
CA PHE A 99 32.54 -22.53 32.92
C PHE A 99 32.31 -24.05 32.84
N THR A 100 31.78 -24.52 31.71
CA THR A 100 31.60 -25.95 31.44
C THR A 100 32.93 -26.64 31.14
N PRO A 101 33.15 -27.91 31.57
CA PRO A 101 34.36 -28.65 31.23
C PRO A 101 34.55 -28.76 29.71
N GLY A 102 35.66 -28.23 29.19
CA GLY A 102 35.97 -28.20 27.76
C GLY A 102 35.82 -26.83 27.09
N SER A 103 35.25 -25.85 27.79
CA SER A 103 35.23 -24.44 27.37
C SER A 103 36.64 -23.85 27.28
N GLU A 104 36.89 -23.01 26.27
CA GLU A 104 38.16 -22.29 26.15
C GLU A 104 38.23 -21.12 27.13
N THR A 105 37.10 -20.53 27.53
CA THR A 105 37.03 -19.54 28.63
C THR A 105 37.58 -20.14 29.92
N LEU A 106 37.28 -21.40 30.21
CA LEU A 106 37.78 -22.07 31.39
C LEU A 106 39.31 -22.27 31.36
N GLU A 107 39.88 -22.54 30.18
CA GLU A 107 41.35 -22.55 30.00
C GLU A 107 41.98 -21.16 30.23
N ILE A 108 41.27 -20.08 29.86
CA ILE A 108 41.69 -18.70 30.18
C ILE A 108 41.69 -18.47 31.70
N VAL A 109 40.62 -18.87 32.39
CA VAL A 109 40.53 -18.80 33.86
C VAL A 109 41.70 -19.55 34.51
N TYR A 110 42.01 -20.76 34.06
CA TYR A 110 43.17 -21.51 34.55
C TYR A 110 44.49 -20.80 34.27
N GLY A 111 44.64 -20.16 33.11
CA GLY A 111 45.78 -19.32 32.79
C GLY A 111 45.97 -18.15 33.77
N ILE A 112 44.87 -17.50 34.17
CA ILE A 112 44.87 -16.41 35.15
C ILE A 112 45.22 -16.94 36.55
N VAL A 113 44.59 -18.02 37.00
CA VAL A 113 44.88 -18.64 38.30
C VAL A 113 46.33 -19.12 38.38
N LYS A 114 46.85 -19.68 37.28
CA LYS A 114 48.28 -20.05 37.18
C LYS A 114 49.18 -18.85 37.36
N LEU A 115 48.85 -17.69 36.78
CA LEU A 115 49.63 -16.47 36.97
C LEU A 115 49.65 -16.06 38.45
N VAL A 116 48.51 -16.09 39.13
CA VAL A 116 48.41 -15.80 40.58
C VAL A 116 49.30 -16.76 41.38
N LEU A 117 49.29 -18.05 41.06
CA LEU A 117 50.19 -19.04 41.67
C LEU A 117 51.66 -18.76 41.37
N VAL A 118 52.01 -18.36 40.15
CA VAL A 118 53.39 -17.95 39.80
C VAL A 118 53.82 -16.78 40.66
N ILE A 119 52.99 -15.74 40.83
CA ILE A 119 53.27 -14.59 41.70
C ILE A 119 53.51 -15.06 43.14
N ALA A 120 52.60 -15.88 43.70
CA ALA A 120 52.74 -16.42 45.04
C ALA A 120 54.02 -17.26 45.22
N LEU A 121 54.34 -18.12 44.25
CA LEU A 121 55.54 -18.96 44.28
C LEU A 121 56.83 -18.16 44.17
N PHE A 122 56.85 -17.04 43.44
CA PHE A 122 57.99 -16.14 43.43
C PHE A 122 58.20 -15.46 44.79
N ILE A 123 57.12 -15.02 45.44
CA ILE A 123 57.18 -14.48 46.82
C ILE A 123 57.77 -15.53 47.76
N VAL A 124 57.26 -16.77 47.71
CA VAL A 124 57.78 -17.90 48.49
C VAL A 124 59.24 -18.18 48.16
N TYR A 125 59.62 -18.18 46.87
CA TYR A 125 61.00 -18.36 46.44
C TYR A 125 61.93 -17.29 47.03
N PHE A 126 61.53 -16.01 47.02
CA PHE A 126 62.32 -14.96 47.63
C PHE A 126 62.55 -15.23 49.12
N ILE A 127 61.51 -15.61 49.87
CA ILE A 127 61.63 -15.98 51.30
C ILE A 127 62.57 -17.19 51.49
N LEU A 128 62.41 -18.24 50.67
CA LEU A 128 63.25 -19.44 50.70
C LEU A 128 64.70 -19.14 50.30
N SER A 129 64.93 -18.15 49.45
CA SER A 129 66.26 -17.75 48.99
C SER A 129 67.13 -17.20 50.12
N PHE A 130 66.52 -16.45 51.05
CA PHE A 130 67.19 -15.91 52.23
C PHE A 130 67.43 -16.95 53.33
N THR A 131 66.64 -18.02 53.36
CA THR A 131 66.61 -19.02 54.42
C THR A 131 67.16 -20.39 53.96
N VAL A 132 66.37 -21.15 53.22
CA VAL A 132 66.62 -22.55 52.84
C VAL A 132 67.72 -22.68 51.79
N LEU A 133 67.70 -21.89 50.72
CA LEU A 133 68.75 -21.95 49.69
C LEU A 133 70.12 -21.53 50.25
N LYS A 134 70.12 -20.59 51.20
CA LYS A 134 71.32 -20.23 51.96
C LYS A 134 71.84 -21.40 52.79
N LEU A 135 70.98 -22.21 53.39
CA LEU A 135 71.36 -23.42 54.12
C LEU A 135 71.92 -24.48 53.17
N ILE A 136 71.27 -24.73 52.04
CA ILE A 136 71.72 -25.69 51.01
C ILE A 136 73.11 -25.32 50.50
N THR A 137 73.31 -24.05 50.11
CA THR A 137 74.64 -23.59 49.66
C THR A 137 75.69 -23.66 50.76
N LEU A 138 75.32 -23.50 52.03
CA LEU A 138 76.23 -23.71 53.16
C LEU A 138 76.63 -25.19 53.33
N ILE A 139 75.68 -26.11 53.15
CA ILE A 139 75.92 -27.56 53.21
C ILE A 139 76.82 -27.99 52.06
N ILE A 140 76.48 -27.66 50.82
CA ILE A 140 77.28 -28.02 49.63
C ILE A 140 78.70 -27.46 49.75
N TRP A 141 78.84 -26.22 50.24
CA TRP A 141 80.15 -25.65 50.48
C TRP A 141 81.01 -26.47 51.45
N LYS A 142 80.44 -27.12 52.47
CA LYS A 142 81.22 -27.98 53.38
C LYS A 142 81.88 -29.16 52.66
N PHE A 143 81.29 -29.65 51.58
CA PHE A 143 81.83 -30.76 50.78
C PHE A 143 82.80 -30.30 49.69
N VAL A 144 82.51 -29.18 49.03
CA VAL A 144 83.30 -28.66 47.89
C VAL A 144 84.45 -27.75 48.35
N LYS A 145 84.54 -27.41 49.64
CA LYS A 145 85.59 -26.55 50.18
C LYS A 145 86.97 -27.19 49.96
N PRO A 146 87.96 -26.46 49.41
CA PRO A 146 89.31 -26.97 49.20
C PRO A 146 89.98 -27.36 50.53
N LYS A 147 90.73 -28.48 50.52
CA LYS A 147 91.42 -29.03 51.70
C LYS A 147 92.67 -28.22 52.10
N GLU A 148 93.26 -27.47 51.18
CA GLU A 148 94.46 -26.64 51.44
C GLU A 148 94.11 -25.26 52.02
N LYS A 149 94.92 -24.79 52.98
CA LYS A 149 94.83 -23.43 53.55
C LYS A 149 95.41 -22.42 52.57
N VAL A 150 94.57 -21.92 51.66
CA VAL A 150 94.90 -20.80 50.77
C VAL A 150 94.48 -19.47 51.42
N ASP A 151 95.26 -18.42 51.17
CA ASP A 151 95.01 -17.10 51.74
C ASP A 151 93.63 -16.55 51.36
N LYS A 152 92.90 -16.07 52.36
CA LYS A 152 91.54 -15.54 52.16
C LYS A 152 91.69 -14.13 51.61
N ARG A 153 91.72 -13.98 50.28
CA ARG A 153 91.65 -12.68 49.59
C ARG A 153 90.32 -11.99 49.94
N ARG A 154 90.29 -11.25 51.05
CA ARG A 154 89.06 -10.68 51.64
C ARG A 154 88.52 -9.53 50.81
N LEU A 155 89.38 -8.65 50.30
CA LEU A 155 88.99 -7.51 49.46
C LEU A 155 88.31 -7.94 48.16
N LEU A 156 88.87 -8.93 47.46
CA LEU A 156 88.19 -9.52 46.30
C LEU A 156 86.88 -10.23 46.71
N GLY A 157 86.84 -10.81 47.91
CA GLY A 157 85.59 -11.35 48.48
C GLY A 157 84.52 -10.31 48.73
N THR A 158 84.91 -9.09 49.13
CA THR A 158 84.02 -7.92 49.26
C THR A 158 83.45 -7.53 47.91
N LEU A 159 84.28 -7.43 46.86
CA LEU A 159 83.82 -7.11 45.51
C LEU A 159 82.81 -8.14 45.00
N VAL A 160 83.13 -9.43 45.10
CA VAL A 160 82.21 -10.50 44.66
C VAL A 160 80.93 -10.53 45.51
N GLY A 161 81.03 -10.26 46.81
CA GLY A 161 79.88 -10.11 47.69
C GLY A 161 79.00 -8.92 47.30
N GLY A 162 79.62 -7.79 46.94
CA GLY A 162 78.93 -6.60 46.43
C GLY A 162 78.23 -6.86 45.11
N VAL A 163 78.90 -7.50 44.14
CA VAL A 163 78.29 -7.91 42.85
C VAL A 163 77.10 -8.84 43.08
N ARG A 164 77.21 -9.79 44.01
CA ARG A 164 76.08 -10.67 44.37
C ARG A 164 74.94 -9.88 45.01
N GLY A 165 75.25 -8.94 45.89
CA GLY A 165 74.25 -8.04 46.50
C GLY A 165 73.55 -7.20 45.45
N LEU A 166 74.30 -6.64 44.49
CA LEU A 166 73.78 -5.89 43.36
C LEU A 166 72.85 -6.75 42.52
N LEU A 167 73.27 -7.95 42.13
CA LEU A 167 72.40 -8.90 41.43
C LEU A 167 71.15 -9.24 42.23
N THR A 168 71.25 -9.42 43.55
CA THR A 168 70.08 -9.73 44.39
C THR A 168 69.09 -8.57 44.40
N VAL A 169 69.58 -7.33 44.51
CA VAL A 169 68.76 -6.10 44.41
C VAL A 169 68.08 -6.03 43.06
N LEU A 170 68.84 -6.17 41.97
CA LEU A 170 68.33 -6.19 40.60
C LEU A 170 67.18 -7.21 40.45
N LEU A 171 67.36 -8.43 40.95
CA LEU A 171 66.35 -9.48 40.85
C LEU A 171 65.06 -9.19 41.64
N ILE A 172 65.17 -8.63 42.84
CA ILE A 172 64.00 -8.27 43.67
C ILE A 172 63.27 -7.07 43.09
N SER A 173 63.97 -6.22 42.34
CA SER A 173 63.39 -5.08 41.65
C SER A 173 62.57 -5.45 40.41
N ILE A 174 62.71 -6.65 39.83
CA ILE A 174 61.98 -7.05 38.62
C ILE A 174 60.44 -7.00 38.80
N PRO A 175 59.85 -7.62 39.85
CA PRO A 175 58.40 -7.50 40.09
C PRO A 175 57.96 -6.06 40.37
N LEU A 176 58.77 -5.29 41.12
CA LEU A 176 58.48 -3.88 41.42
C LEU A 176 58.45 -3.04 40.13
N ALA A 177 59.46 -3.20 39.27
CA ALA A 177 59.51 -2.52 37.97
C ALA A 177 58.32 -2.86 37.07
N GLY A 178 57.94 -4.14 37.00
CA GLY A 178 56.78 -4.55 36.20
C GLY A 178 55.47 -3.98 36.72
N LEU A 179 55.27 -4.00 38.05
CA LEU A 179 54.09 -3.39 38.68
C LEU A 179 54.06 -1.87 38.54
N THR A 180 55.20 -1.19 38.67
CA THR A 180 55.29 0.26 38.44
C THR A 180 55.02 0.60 36.98
N SER A 181 55.56 -0.15 36.02
CA SER A 181 55.28 0.00 34.59
C SER A 181 53.79 -0.19 34.26
N MET A 182 53.15 -1.19 34.89
CA MET A 182 51.70 -1.39 34.79
C MET A 182 50.90 -0.23 35.41
N TYR A 183 51.27 0.22 36.61
CA TYR A 183 50.61 1.34 37.29
C TYR A 183 50.73 2.65 36.50
N ASN A 184 51.92 2.95 35.99
CA ASN A 184 52.16 4.11 35.13
C ASN A 184 51.33 4.03 33.84
N SER A 185 51.19 2.83 33.25
CA SER A 185 50.32 2.61 32.09
C SER A 185 48.83 2.72 32.44
N ALA A 186 48.43 2.34 33.66
CA ALA A 186 47.03 2.43 34.11
C ALA A 186 46.62 3.83 34.57
N THR A 187 47.58 4.73 34.83
CA THR A 187 47.35 6.06 35.39
C THR A 187 46.33 6.90 34.61
N PRO A 188 46.31 6.91 33.25
CA PRO A 188 45.27 7.59 32.49
C PRO A 188 43.85 7.11 32.81
N PHE A 189 43.65 5.80 32.99
CA PHE A 189 42.35 5.24 33.40
C PHE A 189 42.00 5.66 34.82
N ILE A 190 42.94 5.51 35.76
CA ILE A 190 42.71 5.84 37.18
C ILE A 190 42.29 7.32 37.33
N ASN A 191 42.95 8.23 36.60
CA ASN A 191 42.62 9.65 36.63
C ASN A 191 41.26 9.97 35.98
N ALA A 192 40.85 9.23 34.95
CA ALA A 192 39.55 9.43 34.31
C ALA A 192 38.39 8.96 35.20
N PHE A 193 38.53 7.82 35.88
CA PHE A 193 37.47 7.22 36.70
C PHE A 193 37.40 7.73 38.15
N SER A 194 38.44 8.40 38.65
CA SER A 194 38.44 9.04 39.99
C SER A 194 37.60 10.32 40.07
N GLY A 195 37.14 10.85 38.94
CA GLY A 195 36.33 12.08 38.86
C GLY A 195 34.80 11.86 38.90
N GLU A 196 34.31 10.63 38.70
CA GLU A 196 32.87 10.32 38.69
C GLU A 196 32.47 9.53 39.95
N SER A 197 31.60 10.13 40.76
CA SER A 197 31.07 9.51 41.98
C SER A 197 30.01 8.46 41.63
N ASN A 198 30.27 7.20 42.03
CA ASN A 198 29.34 6.08 42.28
C ASN A 198 29.60 4.78 41.48
N THR A 199 30.80 4.20 41.57
CA THR A 199 30.99 2.77 41.26
C THR A 199 31.84 2.08 42.35
N GLU A 200 31.63 0.79 42.61
CA GLU A 200 32.47 -0.02 43.53
C GLU A 200 33.97 0.09 43.18
N THR A 201 34.29 0.30 41.90
CA THR A 201 35.63 0.57 41.39
C THR A 201 36.28 1.82 41.98
N THR A 202 35.50 2.86 42.30
CA THR A 202 36.00 4.11 42.89
C THR A 202 36.43 3.89 44.34
N GLU A 203 35.70 3.08 45.11
CA GLU A 203 36.05 2.74 46.50
C GLU A 203 37.32 1.87 46.59
N GLU A 204 37.50 0.90 45.69
CA GLU A 204 38.72 0.09 45.65
C GLU A 204 39.96 0.92 45.25
N LEU A 205 39.81 1.87 44.30
CA LEU A 205 40.87 2.80 43.91
C LEU A 205 41.23 3.78 45.03
N GLU A 206 40.23 4.33 45.72
CA GLU A 206 40.44 5.17 46.90
C GLU A 206 41.17 4.40 48.01
N SER A 207 40.80 3.13 48.25
CA SER A 207 41.51 2.28 49.22
C SER A 207 42.97 2.02 48.83
N PHE A 208 43.27 1.85 47.54
CA PHE A 208 44.62 1.64 47.04
C PHE A 208 45.52 2.87 47.22
N GLU A 209 44.95 4.07 47.06
CA GLU A 209 45.63 5.35 47.34
C GLU A 209 45.75 5.65 48.85
N GLU A 210 44.73 5.28 49.64
CA GLU A 210 44.71 5.45 51.09
C GLU A 210 45.72 4.54 51.80
N ASP A 211 45.86 3.29 51.34
CA ASP A 211 46.85 2.32 51.82
C ASP A 211 48.30 2.65 51.39
N GLY A 212 48.49 3.63 50.50
CA GLY A 212 49.79 4.17 50.09
C GLY A 212 50.60 3.25 49.17
N TYR A 213 49.96 2.31 48.48
CA TYR A 213 50.59 1.46 47.48
C TYR A 213 51.02 2.26 46.24
N ASP A 214 50.23 3.26 45.84
CA ASP A 214 50.55 4.19 44.75
C ASP A 214 51.87 4.95 45.01
N LYS A 215 52.05 5.44 46.25
CA LYS A 215 53.25 6.16 46.71
C LYS A 215 54.47 5.26 46.71
N LEU A 216 54.32 3.97 47.03
CA LEU A 216 55.40 2.99 46.98
C LEU A 216 55.88 2.76 45.54
N LEU A 217 54.95 2.60 44.59
CA LEU A 217 55.25 2.38 43.17
C LEU A 217 55.90 3.63 42.54
N LYS A 218 55.33 4.83 42.78
CA LYS A 218 55.92 6.11 42.35
C LYS A 218 57.32 6.32 42.94
N SER A 219 57.53 5.95 44.20
CA SER A 219 58.83 6.05 44.88
C SER A 219 59.90 5.10 44.34
N TYR A 220 59.51 4.00 43.67
CA TYR A 220 60.47 3.08 43.06
C TYR A 220 61.20 3.73 41.87
N ASP A 221 60.49 4.50 41.05
CA ASP A 221 61.04 5.17 39.86
C ASP A 221 62.18 6.15 40.22
N ASP A 222 62.11 6.75 41.40
CA ASP A 222 63.16 7.66 41.88
C ASP A 222 64.48 6.96 42.25
N THR A 223 64.46 5.64 42.42
CA THR A 223 65.61 4.86 42.87
C THR A 223 66.70 4.74 41.81
N TRP A 224 67.96 4.58 42.25
CA TRP A 224 69.08 4.33 41.33
C TRP A 224 68.94 3.00 40.56
N VAL A 225 68.15 2.06 41.08
CA VAL A 225 67.91 0.76 40.45
C VAL A 225 66.93 0.89 39.28
N ALA A 226 65.83 1.63 39.46
CA ALA A 226 64.90 1.96 38.38
C ALA A 226 65.62 2.68 37.23
N LYS A 227 66.38 3.74 37.55
CA LYS A 227 67.19 4.49 36.56
C LYS A 227 68.21 3.64 35.80
N LEU A 228 68.74 2.59 36.45
CA LEU A 228 69.66 1.65 35.79
C LEU A 228 68.91 0.74 34.82
N TYR A 229 67.69 0.34 35.17
CA TYR A 229 66.85 -0.49 34.34
C TYR A 229 66.27 0.23 33.12
N ASP A 230 65.92 1.51 33.26
CA ASP A 230 65.48 2.38 32.15
C ASP A 230 66.49 2.42 30.97
N LEU A 231 67.78 2.21 31.23
CA LEU A 231 68.82 2.18 30.19
C LEU A 231 68.79 0.90 29.33
N THR A 232 68.14 -0.17 29.79
CA THR A 232 68.24 -1.51 29.18
C THR A 232 66.89 -2.20 28.94
N ASN A 233 65.82 -1.76 29.61
CA ASN A 233 64.49 -2.38 29.68
C ASN A 233 64.56 -3.88 29.99
N LEU A 234 65.58 -4.30 30.77
CA LEU A 234 65.87 -5.69 31.03
C LEU A 234 64.90 -6.28 32.06
N ASP A 235 64.57 -5.52 33.09
CA ASP A 235 63.56 -5.81 34.10
C ASP A 235 62.18 -6.06 33.47
N GLU A 236 61.72 -5.17 32.60
CA GLU A 236 60.45 -5.33 31.90
C GLU A 236 60.42 -6.59 31.03
N LYS A 237 61.51 -6.87 30.31
CA LYS A 237 61.64 -8.10 29.51
C LYS A 237 61.64 -9.36 30.37
N MET A 238 62.28 -9.32 31.54
CA MET A 238 62.27 -10.43 32.50
C MET A 238 60.89 -10.60 33.14
N PHE A 239 60.22 -9.50 33.48
CA PHE A 239 58.85 -9.51 33.99
C PHE A 239 57.90 -10.16 32.99
N ASP A 240 57.89 -9.69 31.74
CA ASP A 240 57.05 -10.23 30.66
C ASP A 240 57.33 -11.71 30.34
N SER A 241 58.53 -12.21 30.64
CA SER A 241 58.88 -13.63 30.46
C SER A 241 58.28 -14.54 31.54
N VAL A 242 58.02 -13.99 32.72
CA VAL A 242 57.57 -14.75 33.90
C VAL A 242 56.08 -14.53 34.14
N PHE A 243 55.65 -13.27 34.16
CA PHE A 243 54.30 -12.82 34.50
C PHE A 243 53.48 -12.63 33.22
N ARG A 244 53.09 -13.76 32.63
CA ARG A 244 52.26 -13.82 31.42
C ARG A 244 51.17 -14.86 31.58
N ILE A 245 50.02 -14.60 30.99
CA ILE A 245 48.96 -15.58 30.85
C ILE A 245 49.35 -16.49 29.69
N THR A 246 49.33 -17.80 29.92
CA THR A 246 49.65 -18.79 28.89
C THR A 246 48.51 -19.78 28.82
N VAL A 247 47.84 -19.84 27.67
CA VAL A 247 46.63 -20.62 27.47
C VAL A 247 46.76 -21.46 26.20
N LYS A 248 46.00 -22.54 26.14
CA LYS A 248 45.92 -23.39 24.95
C LYS A 248 44.56 -23.15 24.29
N LEU A 249 44.55 -22.44 23.17
CA LEU A 249 43.35 -22.13 22.37
C LEU A 249 43.48 -22.83 21.02
N LYS A 250 42.44 -23.55 20.57
CA LYS A 250 42.44 -24.30 19.29
C LYS A 250 43.74 -25.11 19.03
N ASP A 251 44.20 -25.80 20.06
CA ASP A 251 45.48 -26.55 20.08
C ASP A 251 46.77 -25.74 19.88
N LYS A 252 46.69 -24.42 19.82
CA LYS A 252 47.83 -23.50 19.78
C LYS A 252 48.06 -22.88 21.15
N LYS A 253 49.34 -22.67 21.47
CA LYS A 253 49.74 -22.02 22.72
C LYS A 253 49.78 -20.52 22.51
N GLU A 254 48.85 -19.80 23.12
CA GLU A 254 48.81 -18.34 23.12
C GLU A 254 49.41 -17.80 24.41
N SER A 255 50.10 -16.66 24.32
CA SER A 255 50.71 -16.02 25.49
C SER A 255 50.47 -14.51 25.50
N VAL A 256 49.85 -14.03 26.58
CA VAL A 256 49.45 -12.64 26.75
C VAL A 256 50.28 -12.01 27.86
N LYS A 257 50.98 -10.92 27.52
CA LYS A 257 51.90 -10.21 28.43
C LYS A 257 51.17 -9.01 29.03
N ILE A 258 50.57 -9.20 30.20
CA ILE A 258 49.63 -8.24 30.81
C ILE A 258 50.14 -6.80 30.78
N ARG A 259 51.40 -6.57 31.16
CA ARG A 259 52.01 -5.24 31.15
C ARG A 259 51.99 -4.58 29.77
N LYS A 260 52.32 -5.32 28.70
CA LYS A 260 52.30 -4.78 27.33
C LYS A 260 50.88 -4.55 26.84
N GLU A 261 49.97 -5.47 27.13
CA GLU A 261 48.56 -5.31 26.75
C GLU A 261 47.95 -4.07 27.42
N LEU A 262 48.20 -3.90 28.72
CA LEU A 262 47.75 -2.73 29.47
C LEU A 262 48.32 -1.43 28.87
N ALA A 263 49.60 -1.42 28.49
CA ALA A 263 50.20 -0.27 27.82
C ALA A 263 49.55 0.01 26.44
N HIS A 264 49.27 -1.02 25.64
CA HIS A 264 48.61 -0.85 24.34
C HIS A 264 47.18 -0.32 24.50
N VAL A 265 46.41 -0.88 25.43
CA VAL A 265 45.03 -0.45 25.74
C VAL A 265 45.03 0.97 26.34
N ALA A 266 46.00 1.30 27.20
CA ALA A 266 46.19 2.65 27.74
C ALA A 266 46.44 3.69 26.66
N ASN A 267 47.30 3.37 25.68
CA ASN A 267 47.57 4.28 24.57
C ASN A 267 46.31 4.48 23.70
N ILE A 268 45.51 3.43 23.48
CA ILE A 268 44.22 3.57 22.78
C ILE A 268 43.29 4.49 23.58
N PHE A 269 43.16 4.25 24.88
CA PHE A 269 42.33 5.07 25.76
C PHE A 269 42.79 6.52 25.79
N ASP A 270 44.09 6.80 25.85
CA ASP A 270 44.63 8.16 25.88
C ASP A 270 44.28 8.93 24.60
N VAL A 271 44.39 8.28 23.43
CA VAL A 271 43.97 8.86 22.14
C VAL A 271 42.47 9.15 22.14
N VAL A 272 41.65 8.18 22.54
CA VAL A 272 40.18 8.33 22.61
C VAL A 272 39.78 9.43 23.60
N ASN A 273 40.36 9.41 24.80
CA ASN A 273 40.07 10.34 25.87
C ASN A 273 40.45 11.77 25.48
N THR A 274 41.61 11.95 24.84
CA THR A 274 42.08 13.24 24.30
C THR A 274 41.16 13.74 23.19
N ALA A 275 40.79 12.90 22.23
CA ALA A 275 39.86 13.26 21.17
C ALA A 275 38.47 13.62 21.72
N SER A 276 38.08 13.02 22.84
CA SER A 276 36.77 13.21 23.46
C SER A 276 36.66 14.41 24.42
N ASP A 277 37.74 15.19 24.60
CA ASP A 277 37.86 16.21 25.65
C ASP A 277 37.55 15.67 27.07
N GLY A 278 37.86 14.39 27.30
CA GLY A 278 37.59 13.70 28.57
C GLY A 278 36.15 13.21 28.74
N LYS A 279 35.28 13.32 27.71
CA LYS A 279 33.89 12.84 27.76
C LYS A 279 33.57 11.98 26.53
N ILE A 280 33.53 10.67 26.76
CA ILE A 280 33.08 9.71 25.76
C ILE A 280 31.56 9.82 25.64
N ASP A 281 31.10 10.48 24.57
CA ASP A 281 29.70 10.64 24.20
C ASP A 281 29.43 9.98 22.83
N GLY A 282 28.16 9.98 22.39
CA GLY A 282 27.77 9.42 21.09
C GLY A 282 28.44 10.09 19.89
N ASN A 283 29.06 11.26 20.07
CA ASN A 283 29.77 11.99 19.02
C ASN A 283 31.26 11.62 18.93
N LEU A 284 31.76 10.71 19.77
CA LEU A 284 33.17 10.33 19.81
C LEU A 284 33.72 9.95 18.43
N LEU A 285 32.94 9.23 17.62
CA LEU A 285 33.36 8.76 16.30
C LEU A 285 33.71 9.93 15.35
N PHE A 286 33.06 11.08 15.52
CA PHE A 286 33.29 12.29 14.73
C PHE A 286 34.43 13.16 15.26
N LYS A 287 34.81 12.96 16.53
CA LYS A 287 35.93 13.68 17.16
C LYS A 287 37.29 13.04 16.84
N LEU A 288 37.29 11.77 16.42
CA LEU A 288 38.52 11.04 16.07
C LEU A 288 39.04 11.47 14.70
N SER A 289 40.23 12.05 14.67
CA SER A 289 40.91 12.38 13.42
C SER A 289 41.44 11.13 12.72
N ASN A 290 41.76 11.23 11.43
CA ASN A 290 42.41 10.14 10.68
C ASN A 290 43.76 9.73 11.31
N GLU A 291 44.47 10.67 11.93
CA GLU A 291 45.71 10.39 12.66
C GLU A 291 45.44 9.59 13.94
N ASP A 292 44.37 9.91 14.66
CA ASP A 292 43.96 9.20 15.87
C ASP A 292 43.56 7.76 15.54
N LEU A 293 42.81 7.55 14.46
CA LEU A 293 42.43 6.20 13.99
C LEU A 293 43.65 5.34 13.63
N GLU A 294 44.67 5.92 12.98
CA GLU A 294 45.92 5.19 12.71
C GLU A 294 46.71 4.86 13.98
N LYS A 295 46.74 5.77 14.97
CA LYS A 295 47.36 5.50 16.28
C LYS A 295 46.64 4.38 17.04
N ILE A 296 45.30 4.38 17.01
CA ILE A 296 44.48 3.33 17.63
C ILE A 296 44.76 1.99 16.93
N LYS A 297 44.74 1.98 15.59
CA LYS A 297 45.05 0.78 14.79
C LYS A 297 46.44 0.22 15.10
N GLU A 298 47.47 1.05 15.18
CA GLU A 298 48.84 0.60 15.47
C GLU A 298 48.94 -0.09 16.85
N ASN A 299 48.20 0.38 17.86
CA ASN A 299 48.16 -0.23 19.18
C ASN A 299 47.25 -1.48 19.21
N LEU A 300 46.13 -1.48 18.48
CA LEU A 300 45.23 -2.63 18.34
C LEU A 300 45.94 -3.82 17.69
N ASP A 301 46.74 -3.59 16.65
CA ASP A 301 47.52 -4.62 15.97
C ASP A 301 48.50 -5.32 16.91
N LYS A 302 49.07 -4.58 17.88
CA LYS A 302 50.01 -5.10 18.89
C LYS A 302 49.32 -5.82 20.07
N THR A 303 48.01 -5.64 20.23
CA THR A 303 47.21 -6.20 21.34
C THR A 303 46.84 -7.66 21.04
N ASN A 304 47.18 -8.58 21.95
CA ASN A 304 46.79 -10.00 21.87
C ASN A 304 45.67 -10.35 22.87
N ALA A 305 45.43 -9.50 23.86
CA ALA A 305 44.35 -9.69 24.84
C ALA A 305 42.97 -9.76 24.17
N LEU A 306 42.78 -9.05 23.06
CA LEU A 306 41.52 -9.06 22.31
C LEU A 306 41.10 -10.47 21.86
N LYS A 307 42.05 -11.34 21.53
CA LYS A 307 41.75 -12.75 21.19
C LYS A 307 41.15 -13.52 22.37
N LEU A 308 41.65 -13.26 23.58
CA LEU A 308 41.11 -13.87 24.79
C LEU A 308 39.70 -13.36 25.07
N VAL A 309 39.50 -12.04 24.97
CA VAL A 309 38.19 -11.40 25.15
C VAL A 309 37.18 -11.93 24.13
N GLN A 310 37.57 -12.07 22.86
CA GLN A 310 36.72 -12.61 21.81
C GLN A 310 36.25 -14.03 22.14
N VAL A 311 37.13 -14.92 22.60
CA VAL A 311 36.75 -16.29 22.98
C VAL A 311 35.67 -16.28 24.07
N VAL A 312 35.86 -15.48 25.11
CA VAL A 312 34.89 -15.35 26.21
C VAL A 312 33.56 -14.77 25.71
N ALA A 313 33.62 -13.68 24.94
CA ALA A 313 32.44 -13.03 24.39
C ALA A 313 31.64 -13.95 23.46
N VAL A 314 32.32 -14.72 22.60
CA VAL A 314 31.68 -15.66 21.67
C VAL A 314 31.04 -16.84 22.39
N GLU A 315 31.71 -17.43 23.39
CA GLU A 315 31.11 -18.53 24.16
C GLU A 315 29.89 -18.07 24.96
N TYR A 316 29.93 -16.84 25.51
CA TYR A 316 28.79 -16.23 26.19
C TYR A 316 27.65 -15.98 25.21
N LEU A 317 27.94 -15.28 24.10
CA LEU A 317 26.97 -14.95 23.06
C LEU A 317 26.33 -16.22 22.49
N TYR A 318 27.11 -17.27 22.24
CA TYR A 318 26.56 -18.54 21.76
C TYR A 318 25.63 -19.21 22.76
N GLY A 319 25.92 -19.10 24.06
CA GLY A 319 25.00 -19.51 25.11
C GLY A 319 23.66 -18.78 24.99
N GLU A 320 23.68 -17.46 24.83
CA GLU A 320 22.46 -16.66 24.64
C GLU A 320 21.72 -16.99 23.33
N ILE A 321 22.45 -17.19 22.23
CA ILE A 321 21.89 -17.61 20.93
C ILE A 321 21.09 -18.90 21.12
N LYS A 322 21.66 -19.90 21.82
CA LYS A 322 20.99 -21.17 22.08
C LYS A 322 19.82 -21.05 23.05
N ASN A 323 19.96 -20.25 24.11
CA ASN A 323 18.90 -20.05 25.10
C ASN A 323 17.65 -19.40 24.48
N ARG A 324 17.86 -18.49 23.51
CA ARG A 324 16.79 -17.77 22.81
C ARG A 324 16.45 -18.37 21.44
N ASN A 325 17.06 -19.50 21.07
CA ASN A 325 16.83 -20.18 19.79
C ASN A 325 17.08 -19.29 18.55
N LEU A 326 18.00 -18.33 18.64
CA LEU A 326 18.29 -17.35 17.57
C LEU A 326 19.04 -17.95 16.38
N ASP A 327 19.55 -19.16 16.51
CA ASP A 327 20.19 -19.91 15.42
C ASP A 327 19.25 -20.82 14.65
N LYS A 328 17.94 -20.78 14.95
CA LYS A 328 16.93 -21.57 14.24
C LYS A 328 17.03 -21.36 12.73
N ASP A 329 17.16 -22.45 11.99
CA ASP A 329 17.34 -22.53 10.53
C ASP A 329 18.71 -22.02 10.01
N TYR A 330 19.62 -21.64 10.92
CA TYR A 330 20.98 -21.21 10.64
C TYR A 330 22.02 -21.99 11.47
N GLU A 331 21.66 -23.16 12.02
CA GLU A 331 22.47 -23.90 13.01
C GLU A 331 23.83 -24.33 12.47
N THR A 332 23.96 -24.49 11.14
CA THR A 332 25.22 -24.82 10.48
C THR A 332 26.13 -23.60 10.28
N HIS A 333 25.56 -22.39 10.25
CA HIS A 333 26.30 -21.13 10.07
C HIS A 333 26.64 -20.50 11.42
N LEU A 334 25.65 -20.31 12.30
CA LEU A 334 25.79 -19.80 13.66
C LEU A 334 26.34 -20.88 14.60
N THR A 335 27.64 -21.17 14.48
CA THR A 335 28.36 -22.09 15.36
C THR A 335 29.41 -21.36 16.20
N VAL A 336 29.72 -21.88 17.39
CA VAL A 336 30.81 -21.36 18.24
C VAL A 336 32.12 -21.26 17.45
N GLU A 337 32.41 -22.27 16.63
CA GLU A 337 33.68 -22.33 15.90
C GLU A 337 33.77 -21.24 14.82
N ASN A 338 32.69 -21.02 14.07
CA ASN A 338 32.62 -19.95 13.07
C ASN A 338 32.73 -18.57 13.73
N LEU A 339 31.98 -18.31 14.81
CA LEU A 339 32.06 -17.05 15.55
C LEU A 339 33.46 -16.79 16.15
N LYS A 340 34.15 -17.84 16.62
CA LYS A 340 35.54 -17.75 17.10
C LYS A 340 36.57 -17.51 15.97
N ASN A 341 36.21 -17.81 14.72
CA ASN A 341 37.10 -17.61 13.56
C ASN A 341 37.01 -16.21 12.96
N ILE A 342 36.02 -15.41 13.36
CA ILE A 342 35.87 -14.02 12.92
C ILE A 342 37.13 -13.21 13.23
N ASP A 343 37.62 -12.44 12.27
CA ASP A 343 38.71 -11.49 12.52
C ASP A 343 38.16 -10.18 13.10
N LEU A 344 37.96 -10.16 14.42
CA LEU A 344 37.47 -8.97 15.12
C LEU A 344 38.36 -7.73 14.91
N LYS A 345 39.67 -7.91 14.68
CA LYS A 345 40.55 -6.76 14.38
C LYS A 345 40.22 -6.18 13.02
N LYS A 346 40.04 -7.03 12.01
CA LYS A 346 39.63 -6.60 10.67
C LYS A 346 38.30 -5.84 10.75
N ASP A 347 37.31 -6.36 11.46
CA ASP A 347 35.99 -5.72 11.60
C ASP A 347 36.09 -4.34 12.29
N ILE A 348 36.89 -4.22 13.36
CA ILE A 348 37.17 -2.91 14.00
C ILE A 348 37.86 -1.94 13.02
N ILE A 349 38.79 -2.42 12.20
CA ILE A 349 39.45 -1.61 11.19
C ILE A 349 38.47 -1.16 10.09
N THR A 350 37.55 -2.02 9.66
CA THR A 350 36.48 -1.69 8.70
C THR A 350 35.56 -0.60 9.27
N LEU A 351 35.22 -0.66 10.56
CA LEU A 351 34.53 0.44 11.23
C LEU A 351 35.34 1.75 11.21
N PHE A 352 36.66 1.69 11.43
CA PHE A 352 37.52 2.87 11.31
C PHE A 352 37.56 3.43 9.88
N ASN A 353 37.59 2.58 8.85
CA ASN A 353 37.52 3.03 7.47
C ASN A 353 36.18 3.72 7.18
N THR A 354 35.08 3.19 7.72
CA THR A 354 33.75 3.81 7.64
C THR A 354 33.76 5.21 8.28
N ILE A 355 34.34 5.35 9.47
CA ILE A 355 34.50 6.65 10.14
C ILE A 355 35.34 7.61 9.30
N LYS A 356 36.41 7.14 8.64
CA LYS A 356 37.22 7.98 7.73
C LYS A 356 36.42 8.49 6.54
N ILE A 357 35.49 7.68 6.00
CA ILE A 357 34.58 8.12 4.92
C ILE A 357 33.63 9.20 5.45
N ILE A 358 33.03 8.95 6.62
CA ILE A 358 32.12 9.88 7.31
C ILE A 358 32.78 11.24 7.60
N ASN A 359 34.04 11.22 8.05
CA ASN A 359 34.81 12.42 8.45
C ASN A 359 35.53 13.11 7.27
N ARG A 360 35.25 12.77 6.01
CA ARG A 360 35.83 13.47 4.83
C ARG A 360 35.43 14.94 4.78
N ASP A 361 34.20 15.22 5.19
CA ASP A 361 33.65 16.58 5.21
C ASP A 361 33.44 17.03 6.66
N GLU A 362 34.06 18.17 7.02
CA GLU A 362 33.83 18.83 8.31
C GLU A 362 32.34 19.08 8.51
N PHE A 363 31.84 18.72 9.69
CA PHE A 363 30.42 18.86 10.03
C PHE A 363 30.24 19.28 11.47
N GLU A 364 29.39 20.29 11.67
CA GLU A 364 28.95 20.75 12.98
C GLU A 364 27.47 20.36 13.14
N GLY A 365 27.18 19.39 14.01
CA GLY A 365 25.83 18.90 14.27
C GLY A 365 25.84 17.55 14.99
N THR A 366 24.66 16.93 15.09
CA THR A 366 24.47 15.60 15.66
C THR A 366 24.78 14.49 14.64
N VAL A 367 25.00 13.27 15.15
CA VAL A 367 25.19 12.05 14.33
C VAL A 367 24.05 11.89 13.32
N ASP A 368 22.81 12.05 13.78
CA ASP A 368 21.61 11.89 12.95
C ASP A 368 21.61 12.91 11.81
N GLU A 369 21.86 14.19 12.11
CA GLU A 369 21.93 15.24 11.08
C GLU A 369 23.07 14.98 10.07
N LYS A 370 24.21 14.42 10.51
CA LYS A 370 25.29 14.04 9.59
C LYS A 370 24.87 12.89 8.68
N ILE A 371 24.22 11.86 9.21
CA ILE A 371 23.77 10.70 8.40
C ILE A 371 22.83 11.16 7.29
N PHE A 372 21.89 12.06 7.60
CA PHE A 372 21.02 12.66 6.59
C PHE A 372 21.69 13.75 5.76
N SER A 373 22.96 14.12 5.98
CA SER A 373 23.66 15.09 5.13
C SER A 373 24.37 14.46 3.93
N PHE A 374 24.59 13.14 3.95
CA PHE A 374 25.34 12.45 2.90
C PHE A 374 24.61 12.47 1.55
N ASP A 375 25.39 12.48 0.46
CA ASP A 375 24.86 12.14 -0.85
C ASP A 375 24.74 10.62 -1.01
N LYS A 376 23.99 10.18 -2.04
CA LYS A 376 23.78 8.75 -2.30
C LYS A 376 25.09 7.99 -2.51
N ALA A 377 26.09 8.62 -3.14
CA ALA A 377 27.39 8.00 -3.41
C ALA A 377 28.17 7.72 -2.11
N THR A 378 28.21 8.70 -1.20
CA THR A 378 28.87 8.59 0.10
C THR A 378 28.15 7.57 0.98
N ALA A 379 26.82 7.61 1.03
CA ALA A 379 26.03 6.60 1.75
C ALA A 379 26.27 5.18 1.19
N THR A 380 26.39 5.03 -0.12
CA THR A 380 26.72 3.75 -0.77
C THR A 380 28.11 3.25 -0.39
N GLU A 381 29.11 4.14 -0.37
CA GLU A 381 30.46 3.79 0.06
C GLU A 381 30.50 3.35 1.53
N ILE A 382 29.78 4.06 2.41
CA ILE A 382 29.65 3.72 3.84
C ILE A 382 29.01 2.34 4.02
N VAL A 383 27.86 2.08 3.39
CA VAL A 383 27.15 0.80 3.55
C VAL A 383 27.95 -0.35 2.95
N ASN A 384 28.63 -0.14 1.82
CA ASN A 384 29.49 -1.17 1.23
C ASN A 384 30.68 -1.52 2.14
N GLU A 385 31.32 -0.52 2.75
CA GLU A 385 32.39 -0.76 3.73
C GLU A 385 31.84 -1.52 4.95
N LEU A 386 30.68 -1.10 5.48
CA LEU A 386 30.03 -1.79 6.59
C LEU A 386 29.68 -3.24 6.23
N ALA A 387 29.23 -3.51 5.01
CA ALA A 387 28.90 -4.86 4.54
C ALA A 387 30.11 -5.81 4.50
N GLU A 388 31.36 -5.30 4.56
CA GLU A 388 32.57 -6.14 4.68
C GLU A 388 32.83 -6.67 6.11
N ILE A 389 32.07 -6.19 7.11
CA ILE A 389 32.14 -6.65 8.49
C ILE A 389 31.64 -8.09 8.58
N GLU A 390 32.51 -9.00 8.98
CA GLU A 390 32.22 -10.44 9.00
C GLU A 390 31.11 -10.77 10.02
N TYR A 391 31.08 -10.08 11.16
CA TYR A 391 30.01 -10.20 12.16
C TYR A 391 28.59 -9.95 11.60
N LEU A 392 28.41 -9.11 10.56
CA LEU A 392 27.09 -8.86 10.00
C LEU A 392 26.45 -10.13 9.43
N SER A 393 27.25 -11.03 8.86
CA SER A 393 26.77 -12.31 8.33
C SER A 393 26.19 -13.24 9.41
N TYR A 394 26.38 -12.92 10.69
CA TYR A 394 25.82 -13.63 11.83
C TYR A 394 24.73 -12.79 12.51
N LEU A 395 24.91 -11.46 12.60
CA LEU A 395 23.94 -10.55 13.21
C LEU A 395 22.64 -10.46 12.43
N LEU A 396 22.69 -10.43 11.10
CA LEU A 396 21.48 -10.33 10.27
C LEU A 396 20.55 -11.54 10.41
N PRO A 397 21.03 -12.81 10.32
CA PRO A 397 20.21 -13.99 10.64
C PRO A 397 19.58 -13.93 12.04
N MET A 398 20.36 -13.53 13.06
CA MET A 398 19.83 -13.38 14.42
C MET A 398 18.76 -12.28 14.50
N GLY A 399 18.97 -11.15 13.83
CA GLY A 399 18.01 -10.05 13.74
C GLY A 399 16.70 -10.47 13.09
N LEU A 400 16.76 -11.26 12.02
CA LEU A 400 15.58 -11.83 11.37
C LEU A 400 14.80 -12.75 12.34
N ASN A 401 15.49 -13.64 13.05
CA ASN A 401 14.83 -14.51 14.03
C ASN A 401 14.21 -13.70 15.18
N ILE A 402 14.87 -12.65 15.67
CA ILE A 402 14.30 -11.73 16.68
C ILE A 402 13.04 -11.04 16.15
N PHE A 403 13.06 -10.57 14.90
CA PHE A 403 11.89 -9.93 14.27
C PHE A 403 10.73 -10.91 14.14
N LEU A 404 10.99 -12.13 13.67
CA LEU A 404 9.97 -13.16 13.52
C LEU A 404 9.42 -13.63 14.87
N GLU A 405 10.23 -13.65 15.94
CA GLU A 405 9.79 -14.00 17.30
C GLU A 405 9.02 -12.87 18.02
N ASN A 406 8.87 -11.70 17.41
CA ASN A 406 8.06 -10.62 17.95
C ASN A 406 6.60 -11.08 18.15
N ALA A 407 6.02 -10.76 19.31
CA ALA A 407 4.68 -11.19 19.68
C ALA A 407 3.59 -10.75 18.69
N ASP A 408 3.70 -9.52 18.16
CA ASP A 408 2.72 -8.97 17.23
C ASP A 408 2.79 -9.68 15.87
N ILE A 409 4.00 -10.02 15.42
CA ILE A 409 4.22 -10.79 14.19
C ILE A 409 3.70 -12.22 14.36
N GLN A 410 3.98 -12.87 15.50
CA GLN A 410 3.47 -14.22 15.79
C GLN A 410 1.93 -14.26 15.89
N GLU A 411 1.31 -13.24 16.50
CA GLU A 411 -0.14 -13.10 16.55
C GLU A 411 -0.74 -12.90 15.16
N LEU A 412 -0.14 -12.01 14.34
CA LEU A 412 -0.56 -11.79 12.96
C LEU A 412 -0.47 -13.07 12.13
N MET A 413 0.66 -13.78 12.19
CA MET A 413 0.83 -15.04 11.47
C MET A 413 -0.19 -16.09 11.90
N THR A 414 -0.50 -16.17 13.20
CA THR A 414 -1.53 -17.07 13.73
C THR A 414 -2.92 -16.70 13.23
N GLN A 415 -3.29 -15.42 13.23
CA GLN A 415 -4.59 -14.93 12.75
C GLN A 415 -4.79 -15.22 11.25
N TYR A 416 -3.71 -15.13 10.47
CA TYR A 416 -3.72 -15.33 9.02
C TYR A 416 -3.37 -16.77 8.59
N ASN A 417 -3.21 -17.71 9.54
CA ASN A 417 -2.83 -19.10 9.28
C ASN A 417 -1.52 -19.25 8.48
N ILE A 418 -0.55 -18.35 8.70
CA ILE A 418 0.79 -18.45 8.11
C ILE A 418 1.62 -19.36 9.00
N ASP A 419 2.04 -20.52 8.47
CA ASP A 419 2.96 -21.41 9.20
C ASP A 419 4.35 -20.75 9.27
N VAL A 420 4.92 -20.70 10.47
CA VAL A 420 6.29 -20.19 10.70
C VAL A 420 7.32 -20.97 9.88
N ASN A 421 7.04 -22.23 9.56
CA ASN A 421 7.93 -23.07 8.76
C ASN A 421 7.87 -22.74 7.25
N ASP A 422 6.84 -22.02 6.80
CA ASP A 422 6.70 -21.58 5.40
C ASP A 422 7.31 -20.20 5.17
N VAL A 423 7.78 -19.52 6.23
CA VAL A 423 8.53 -18.26 6.13
C VAL A 423 9.86 -18.54 5.46
N ASN A 424 10.10 -17.88 4.34
CA ASN A 424 11.38 -17.97 3.66
C ASN A 424 12.42 -17.16 4.44
N LYS A 425 13.49 -17.82 4.86
CA LYS A 425 14.61 -17.18 5.56
C LYS A 425 15.79 -17.11 4.60
N PRO A 426 16.13 -15.91 4.09
CA PRO A 426 17.24 -15.75 3.17
C PRO A 426 18.55 -16.22 3.82
N ASN A 427 19.47 -16.71 3.01
CA ASN A 427 20.77 -17.13 3.50
C ASN A 427 21.61 -15.91 3.93
N PRO A 428 22.72 -16.10 4.68
CA PRO A 428 23.52 -14.98 5.16
C PRO A 428 24.08 -14.06 4.06
N GLU A 429 24.36 -14.56 2.86
CA GLU A 429 24.87 -13.75 1.74
C GLU A 429 23.75 -12.89 1.14
N GLU A 430 22.54 -13.43 1.01
CA GLU A 430 21.34 -12.70 0.59
C GLU A 430 20.98 -11.60 1.58
N LEU A 431 21.05 -11.86 2.89
CA LEU A 431 20.81 -10.83 3.91
C LEU A 431 21.83 -9.69 3.87
N ILE A 432 23.09 -9.97 3.52
CA ILE A 432 24.10 -8.93 3.33
C ILE A 432 23.79 -8.07 2.10
N GLU A 433 23.24 -8.68 1.04
CA GLU A 433 22.79 -7.92 -0.13
C GLU A 433 21.55 -7.06 0.20
N ASP A 434 20.59 -7.60 0.96
CA ASP A 434 19.47 -6.83 1.53
C ASP A 434 19.96 -5.65 2.38
N PHE A 435 21.00 -5.85 3.20
CA PHE A 435 21.61 -4.76 3.96
C PHE A 435 22.17 -3.66 3.04
N LYS A 436 22.75 -4.01 1.90
CA LYS A 436 23.21 -3.01 0.91
C LYS A 436 22.05 -2.29 0.23
N ASN A 437 20.90 -2.94 0.05
CA ASN A 437 19.70 -2.32 -0.52
C ASN A 437 19.14 -1.15 0.32
N ILE A 438 19.54 -1.02 1.59
CA ILE A 438 19.28 0.19 2.39
C ILE A 438 19.79 1.47 1.71
N THR A 439 20.85 1.38 0.88
CA THR A 439 21.35 2.53 0.10
C THR A 439 20.35 3.02 -0.94
N ASN A 440 19.56 2.11 -1.51
CA ASN A 440 18.48 2.46 -2.43
C ASN A 440 17.36 3.16 -1.66
N VAL A 441 16.97 2.65 -0.48
CA VAL A 441 15.99 3.31 0.40
C VAL A 441 16.44 4.72 0.75
N TYR A 442 17.69 4.87 1.19
CA TYR A 442 18.28 6.17 1.49
C TYR A 442 18.26 7.11 0.29
N GLY A 443 18.62 6.60 -0.90
CA GLY A 443 18.57 7.35 -2.15
C GLY A 443 17.18 7.85 -2.48
N THR A 444 16.17 6.98 -2.41
CA THR A 444 14.77 7.34 -2.65
C THR A 444 14.28 8.38 -1.65
N LEU A 445 14.57 8.21 -0.36
CA LEU A 445 14.24 9.21 0.66
C LEU A 445 14.91 10.57 0.37
N LYS A 446 16.15 10.56 -0.13
CA LYS A 446 16.86 11.77 -0.53
C LYS A 446 16.24 12.46 -1.74
N ASP A 447 15.82 11.71 -2.73
CA ASP A 447 15.13 12.24 -3.91
C ASP A 447 13.76 12.86 -3.54
N LEU A 448 13.18 12.42 -2.42
CA LEU A 448 11.96 12.97 -1.80
C LEU A 448 12.23 14.15 -0.85
N ASN A 449 13.45 14.68 -0.81
CA ASN A 449 13.86 15.76 0.10
C ASN A 449 13.73 15.44 1.60
N VAL A 450 13.79 14.15 1.99
CA VAL A 450 13.85 13.74 3.39
C VAL A 450 15.26 14.02 3.93
N ASN A 451 15.38 14.99 4.82
CA ASN A 451 16.67 15.48 5.32
C ASN A 451 16.90 15.24 6.82
N ASN A 452 15.95 14.62 7.50
CA ASN A 452 16.07 14.21 8.89
C ASN A 452 15.07 13.08 9.21
N LEU A 453 15.17 12.53 10.43
CA LEU A 453 14.29 11.44 10.88
C LEU A 453 12.83 11.87 11.05
N GLU A 454 12.57 13.13 11.36
CA GLU A 454 11.21 13.66 11.52
C GLU A 454 10.52 13.78 10.16
N ASP A 455 11.23 14.23 9.12
CA ASP A 455 10.75 14.22 7.73
C ASP A 455 10.36 12.79 7.32
N ALA A 456 11.22 11.80 7.61
CA ALA A 456 10.97 10.40 7.29
C ALA A 456 9.73 9.84 7.99
N LYS A 457 9.55 10.16 9.28
CA LYS A 457 8.36 9.76 10.06
C LYS A 457 7.07 10.41 9.56
N ASN A 458 7.16 11.61 9.00
CA ASN A 458 6.02 12.36 8.54
C ASN A 458 5.69 12.09 7.07
N LEU A 459 6.54 11.37 6.31
CA LEU A 459 6.39 11.14 4.87
C LEU A 459 5.03 10.53 4.48
N PHE A 460 4.53 9.58 5.26
CA PHE A 460 3.25 8.89 5.00
C PHE A 460 2.06 9.43 5.80
N LYS A 461 2.19 10.62 6.41
CA LYS A 461 1.02 11.34 6.96
C LYS A 461 0.28 12.05 5.85
N ASP A 462 -1.04 12.18 6.00
CA ASP A 462 -1.97 12.67 4.96
C ASP A 462 -1.44 13.87 4.16
N ASP A 463 -1.03 14.96 4.83
CA ASP A 463 -0.57 16.18 4.17
C ASP A 463 0.68 15.96 3.27
N ASN A 464 1.64 15.17 3.72
CA ASN A 464 2.89 14.92 2.97
C ASN A 464 2.72 13.84 1.90
N LEU A 465 1.85 12.85 2.14
CA LEU A 465 1.52 11.82 1.16
C LEU A 465 0.87 12.43 -0.10
N MET A 466 0.04 13.48 0.08
CA MET A 466 -0.58 14.23 -1.02
C MET A 466 0.45 15.00 -1.87
N GLU A 467 1.61 15.35 -1.33
CA GLU A 467 2.65 16.09 -2.07
C GLU A 467 3.53 15.19 -2.94
N LEU A 468 3.52 13.88 -2.70
CA LEU A 468 4.31 12.92 -3.48
C LEU A 468 3.70 12.68 -4.85
N GLU A 469 4.50 12.65 -5.91
CA GLU A 469 4.05 12.23 -7.24
C GLU A 469 3.78 10.71 -7.29
N ASP A 470 2.92 10.26 -8.21
CA ASP A 470 2.56 8.84 -8.31
C ASP A 470 3.79 7.94 -8.56
N GLU A 471 4.72 8.40 -9.42
CA GLU A 471 5.98 7.70 -9.72
C GLU A 471 6.85 7.54 -8.46
N GLN A 472 6.86 8.55 -7.59
CA GLN A 472 7.63 8.50 -6.34
C GLN A 472 7.07 7.46 -5.35
N ILE A 473 5.75 7.28 -5.30
CA ILE A 473 5.12 6.22 -4.50
C ILE A 473 5.48 4.85 -5.06
N GLU A 474 5.45 4.69 -6.39
CA GLU A 474 5.85 3.45 -7.02
C GLU A 474 7.32 3.10 -6.76
N ASP A 475 8.21 4.08 -6.82
CA ASP A 475 9.65 3.92 -6.55
C ASP A 475 9.91 3.50 -5.10
N ILE A 476 9.17 4.06 -4.13
CA ILE A 476 9.23 3.63 -2.72
C ILE A 476 8.88 2.14 -2.61
N VAL A 477 7.77 1.71 -3.24
CA VAL A 477 7.33 0.31 -3.18
C VAL A 477 8.34 -0.59 -3.86
N ASP A 478 8.89 -0.20 -5.01
CA ASP A 478 9.90 -0.98 -5.71
C ASP A 478 11.13 -1.22 -4.85
N VAL A 479 11.65 -0.17 -4.21
CA VAL A 479 12.83 -0.29 -3.35
C VAL A 479 12.58 -1.10 -2.08
N ILE A 480 11.36 -1.07 -1.52
CA ILE A 480 11.01 -1.93 -0.36
C ILE A 480 10.96 -3.39 -0.78
N PHE A 481 10.42 -3.69 -1.96
CA PHE A 481 10.34 -5.06 -2.48
C PHE A 481 11.64 -5.54 -3.16
N ASP A 482 12.68 -4.71 -3.24
CA ASP A 482 14.03 -5.16 -3.62
C ASP A 482 14.72 -5.94 -2.48
N PHE A 483 14.17 -5.91 -1.26
CA PHE A 483 14.65 -6.74 -0.15
C PHE A 483 14.12 -8.16 -0.28
N GLU A 484 15.01 -9.14 -0.43
CA GLU A 484 14.69 -10.56 -0.54
C GLU A 484 13.86 -11.02 0.66
N VAL A 485 14.20 -10.57 1.87
CA VAL A 485 13.42 -10.91 3.09
C VAL A 485 11.97 -10.44 3.03
N LEU A 486 11.68 -9.33 2.34
CA LEU A 486 10.33 -8.79 2.22
C LEU A 486 9.57 -9.40 1.04
N ASP A 487 10.22 -9.52 -0.12
CA ASP A 487 9.62 -10.08 -1.34
C ASP A 487 9.27 -11.56 -1.16
N SER A 488 10.22 -12.37 -0.67
CA SER A 488 9.99 -13.79 -0.40
C SER A 488 9.00 -14.05 0.73
N ASN A 489 8.65 -13.04 1.53
CA ASN A 489 7.66 -13.12 2.60
C ASN A 489 6.49 -12.16 2.40
N ALA A 490 6.12 -11.87 1.14
CA ALA A 490 5.02 -10.99 0.77
C ALA A 490 3.69 -11.36 1.48
N ASN A 491 3.49 -12.62 1.86
CA ASN A 491 2.33 -13.07 2.64
C ASN A 491 2.23 -12.40 4.02
N ILE A 492 3.35 -12.13 4.70
CA ILE A 492 3.34 -11.43 6.00
C ILE A 492 2.93 -9.96 5.79
N ILE A 493 3.42 -9.34 4.71
CA ILE A 493 3.04 -7.97 4.32
C ILE A 493 1.55 -7.93 3.95
N ALA A 494 1.07 -8.91 3.18
CA ALA A 494 -0.33 -9.06 2.81
C ALA A 494 -1.22 -9.18 4.05
N ALA A 495 -0.83 -10.01 5.02
CA ALA A 495 -1.55 -10.17 6.28
C ALA A 495 -1.62 -8.85 7.06
N TYR A 496 -0.52 -8.11 7.14
CA TYR A 496 -0.49 -6.81 7.80
C TYR A 496 -1.40 -5.80 7.11
N LEU A 497 -1.34 -5.71 5.78
CA LEU A 497 -2.15 -4.78 4.99
C LEU A 497 -3.64 -5.13 5.06
N HIS A 498 -4.01 -6.41 4.89
CA HIS A 498 -5.39 -6.85 5.05
C HIS A 498 -5.90 -6.57 6.46
N ASN A 499 -5.09 -6.80 7.50
CA ASN A 499 -5.47 -6.50 8.88
C ASN A 499 -5.72 -5.01 9.09
N THR A 500 -4.91 -4.17 8.44
CA THR A 500 -5.08 -2.71 8.47
C THR A 500 -6.34 -2.27 7.72
N LEU A 501 -6.66 -2.89 6.58
CA LEU A 501 -7.89 -2.63 5.82
C LEU A 501 -9.14 -3.04 6.62
N GLU A 502 -9.12 -4.20 7.26
CA GLU A 502 -10.23 -4.69 8.10
C GLU A 502 -10.49 -3.83 9.34
N GLN A 503 -9.49 -3.05 9.80
CA GLN A 503 -9.66 -2.08 10.88
C GLN A 503 -10.40 -0.81 10.43
N GLN A 504 -10.53 -0.56 9.13
CA GLN A 504 -11.27 0.57 8.61
C GLN A 504 -12.77 0.21 8.49
N PRO A 505 -13.68 0.90 9.20
CA PRO A 505 -15.10 0.52 9.26
C PRO A 505 -15.80 0.44 7.89
N PHE A 506 -15.34 1.21 6.91
CA PHE A 506 -15.91 1.28 5.56
C PHE A 506 -15.27 0.27 4.58
N LEU A 507 -14.13 -0.34 4.93
CA LEU A 507 -13.48 -1.39 4.13
C LEU A 507 -13.61 -2.79 4.74
N GLN A 508 -14.12 -2.87 5.97
CA GLN A 508 -14.28 -4.11 6.70
C GLN A 508 -15.17 -5.11 5.94
N GLY A 509 -14.65 -6.31 5.71
CA GLY A 509 -15.37 -7.41 5.06
C GLY A 509 -15.55 -7.25 3.55
N LEU A 510 -14.90 -6.28 2.91
CA LEU A 510 -14.99 -6.08 1.46
C LEU A 510 -14.28 -7.17 0.65
N ILE A 511 -13.25 -7.78 1.21
CA ILE A 511 -12.51 -8.89 0.60
C ILE A 511 -12.19 -9.92 1.66
N SER A 512 -12.27 -11.21 1.31
CA SER A 512 -11.90 -12.26 2.26
C SER A 512 -10.39 -12.33 2.44
N LYS A 513 -9.95 -12.76 3.64
CA LYS A 513 -8.51 -12.93 3.91
C LYS A 513 -7.87 -13.90 2.91
N GLU A 514 -8.55 -15.00 2.55
CA GLU A 514 -8.01 -15.99 1.62
C GLU A 514 -7.81 -15.40 0.22
N GLU A 515 -8.76 -14.60 -0.24
CA GLU A 515 -8.73 -13.99 -1.56
C GLU A 515 -7.74 -12.83 -1.66
N PHE A 516 -7.60 -12.03 -0.60
CA PHE A 516 -6.58 -10.98 -0.54
C PHE A 516 -5.18 -11.57 -0.63
N MET A 517 -4.90 -12.60 0.17
CA MET A 517 -3.59 -13.25 0.23
C MET A 517 -3.21 -13.92 -1.10
N ASP A 518 -4.15 -14.61 -1.77
CA ASP A 518 -3.90 -15.28 -3.06
C ASP A 518 -3.55 -14.31 -4.21
N LYS A 519 -4.08 -13.09 -4.15
CA LYS A 519 -3.93 -12.08 -5.20
C LYS A 519 -2.84 -11.05 -4.93
N PHE A 520 -2.30 -11.05 -3.72
CA PHE A 520 -1.34 -10.05 -3.27
C PHE A 520 -0.01 -10.18 -4.01
N ASP A 521 0.50 -9.05 -4.49
CA ASP A 521 1.85 -8.90 -5.00
C ASP A 521 2.31 -7.44 -4.87
N LYS A 522 3.55 -7.16 -5.30
CA LYS A 522 4.12 -5.81 -5.33
C LYS A 522 3.24 -4.80 -6.07
N GLN A 523 2.63 -5.20 -7.19
CA GLN A 523 1.80 -4.32 -8.01
C GLN A 523 0.50 -3.94 -7.29
N GLU A 524 -0.07 -4.86 -6.51
CA GLU A 524 -1.24 -4.57 -5.68
C GLU A 524 -0.95 -3.56 -4.58
N VAL A 525 0.25 -3.58 -3.98
CA VAL A 525 0.67 -2.54 -3.00
C VAL A 525 0.69 -1.17 -3.67
N LYS A 526 1.24 -1.07 -4.89
CA LYS A 526 1.23 0.19 -5.66
C LYS A 526 -0.20 0.67 -5.89
N TYR A 527 -1.09 -0.21 -6.36
CA TYR A 527 -2.48 0.16 -6.62
C TYR A 527 -3.25 0.58 -5.36
N LEU A 528 -3.05 -0.10 -4.22
CA LEU A 528 -3.66 0.26 -2.95
C LEU A 528 -3.18 1.63 -2.46
N LEU A 529 -1.89 1.92 -2.54
CA LEU A 529 -1.34 3.23 -2.14
C LEU A 529 -1.78 4.35 -3.09
N LEU A 530 -1.77 4.11 -4.41
CA LEU A 530 -2.22 5.09 -5.40
C LEU A 530 -3.73 5.37 -5.28
N LEU A 531 -4.55 4.35 -5.03
CA LEU A 531 -5.97 4.57 -4.74
C LEU A 531 -6.12 5.34 -3.43
N GLY A 532 -5.44 4.92 -2.36
CA GLY A 532 -5.47 5.59 -1.05
C GLY A 532 -5.14 7.07 -1.17
N LYS A 533 -4.02 7.40 -1.83
CA LYS A 533 -3.63 8.78 -2.13
C LYS A 533 -4.73 9.52 -2.90
N LEU A 534 -5.23 8.94 -3.99
CA LEU A 534 -6.25 9.57 -4.83
C LEU A 534 -7.55 9.85 -4.06
N LEU A 535 -7.94 8.99 -3.12
CA LEU A 535 -9.11 9.19 -2.28
C LEU A 535 -8.85 10.24 -1.19
N ILE A 536 -7.65 10.26 -0.60
CA ILE A 536 -7.22 11.24 0.41
C ILE A 536 -7.12 12.66 -0.19
N GLU A 537 -6.43 12.84 -1.32
CA GLU A 537 -6.28 14.13 -2.04
C GLU A 537 -7.63 14.76 -2.42
N ASN A 538 -8.67 13.95 -2.54
CA ASN A 538 -9.99 14.37 -2.98
C ASN A 538 -11.02 14.36 -1.85
N ASP A 539 -10.57 14.32 -0.59
CA ASP A 539 -11.39 14.43 0.61
C ASP A 539 -12.53 13.39 0.68
N VAL A 540 -12.30 12.18 0.15
CA VAL A 540 -13.35 11.15 0.02
C VAL A 540 -13.75 10.56 1.38
N PHE A 541 -12.85 10.54 2.35
CA PHE A 541 -13.13 9.97 3.68
C PHE A 541 -13.70 10.98 4.70
N ASN A 542 -13.96 12.22 4.28
CA ASN A 542 -14.61 13.23 5.13
C ASN A 542 -16.14 13.04 5.17
N GLU A 543 -16.81 13.63 6.17
CA GLU A 543 -18.28 13.51 6.36
C GLU A 543 -19.11 13.88 5.11
N ASN A 544 -18.56 14.69 4.20
CA ASN A 544 -19.15 14.97 2.90
C ASN A 544 -18.10 14.80 1.79
N ILE A 545 -18.29 13.80 0.93
CA ILE A 545 -17.40 13.53 -0.20
C ILE A 545 -17.46 14.68 -1.20
N ASN A 546 -16.31 15.30 -1.49
CA ASN A 546 -16.21 16.35 -2.51
C ASN A 546 -16.01 15.74 -3.91
N LEU A 547 -17.11 15.27 -4.51
CA LEU A 547 -17.11 14.65 -5.84
C LEU A 547 -16.64 15.58 -6.97
N ASN A 548 -16.60 16.91 -6.77
CA ASN A 548 -16.11 17.84 -7.79
C ASN A 548 -14.60 17.67 -8.02
N ASN A 549 -13.84 17.41 -6.95
CA ASN A 549 -12.41 17.18 -7.03
C ASN A 549 -12.14 15.76 -7.54
N LEU A 550 -12.90 14.78 -7.04
CA LEU A 550 -12.72 13.37 -7.41
C LEU A 550 -13.01 13.10 -8.90
N LEU A 551 -14.05 13.73 -9.47
CA LEU A 551 -14.51 13.45 -10.84
C LEU A 551 -13.89 14.40 -11.90
N THR A 552 -12.60 14.72 -11.79
CA THR A 552 -11.85 15.37 -12.87
C THR A 552 -11.46 14.36 -13.95
N ASP A 553 -11.22 14.79 -15.20
CA ASP A 553 -10.90 13.84 -16.28
C ASP A 553 -9.61 13.05 -16.01
N THR A 554 -8.63 13.69 -15.37
CA THR A 554 -7.39 13.04 -14.90
C THR A 554 -7.69 11.97 -13.84
N ASN A 555 -8.45 12.32 -12.80
CA ASN A 555 -8.74 11.40 -11.69
C ASN A 555 -9.64 10.26 -12.14
N ILE A 556 -10.58 10.50 -13.07
CA ILE A 556 -11.41 9.44 -13.67
C ILE A 556 -10.53 8.40 -14.37
N ASN A 557 -9.53 8.83 -15.15
CA ASN A 557 -8.62 7.89 -15.81
C ASN A 557 -7.81 7.07 -14.78
N LYS A 558 -7.31 7.72 -13.72
CA LYS A 558 -6.57 7.03 -12.64
C LYS A 558 -7.47 6.03 -11.88
N LEU A 559 -8.64 6.46 -11.41
CA LEU A 559 -9.63 5.62 -10.73
C LEU A 559 -9.98 4.39 -11.58
N SER A 560 -10.37 4.64 -12.83
CA SER A 560 -10.82 3.57 -13.74
C SER A 560 -9.72 2.54 -13.97
N ARG A 561 -8.47 2.98 -14.14
CA ARG A 561 -7.33 2.09 -14.34
C ARG A 561 -6.99 1.31 -13.08
N ILE A 562 -6.86 1.97 -11.93
CA ILE A 562 -6.49 1.32 -10.67
C ILE A 562 -7.55 0.29 -10.28
N MET A 563 -8.84 0.68 -10.29
CA MET A 563 -9.95 -0.19 -9.93
C MET A 563 -10.12 -1.37 -10.89
N ALA A 564 -9.77 -1.23 -12.16
CA ALA A 564 -9.91 -2.30 -13.13
C ALA A 564 -8.74 -3.30 -13.17
N TYR A 565 -7.49 -2.83 -13.00
CA TYR A 565 -6.30 -3.67 -13.13
C TYR A 565 -5.79 -4.25 -11.81
N SER A 566 -6.17 -3.68 -10.67
CA SER A 566 -5.85 -4.28 -9.38
C SER A 566 -6.65 -5.56 -9.17
N LYS A 567 -5.95 -6.66 -8.92
CA LYS A 567 -6.55 -7.97 -8.60
C LYS A 567 -7.36 -7.92 -7.30
N ILE A 568 -6.99 -7.04 -6.37
CA ILE A 568 -7.63 -6.86 -5.06
C ILE A 568 -8.79 -5.86 -5.15
N ILE A 569 -8.54 -4.62 -5.62
CA ILE A 569 -9.54 -3.54 -5.67
C ILE A 569 -10.68 -3.89 -6.61
N SER A 570 -10.41 -4.59 -7.70
CA SER A 570 -11.45 -4.96 -8.66
C SER A 570 -12.49 -5.94 -8.10
N GLU A 571 -12.19 -6.66 -7.01
CA GLU A 571 -13.17 -7.53 -6.35
C GLU A 571 -14.21 -6.75 -5.57
N PHE A 572 -13.79 -5.69 -4.88
CA PHE A 572 -14.69 -4.84 -4.08
C PHE A 572 -15.06 -3.54 -4.78
N THR A 573 -14.68 -3.37 -6.06
CA THR A 573 -15.10 -2.24 -6.89
C THR A 573 -16.61 -2.01 -6.88
N PRO A 574 -17.48 -3.04 -6.99
CA PRO A 574 -18.92 -2.81 -6.87
C PRO A 574 -19.32 -2.12 -5.56
N SER A 575 -18.77 -2.56 -4.43
CA SER A 575 -19.01 -1.96 -3.12
C SER A 575 -18.46 -0.54 -3.02
N LEU A 576 -17.30 -0.25 -3.63
CA LEU A 576 -16.78 1.12 -3.72
C LEU A 576 -17.71 2.02 -4.53
N LEU A 577 -18.27 1.52 -5.63
CA LEU A 577 -19.22 2.28 -6.46
C LEU A 577 -20.53 2.55 -5.69
N GLU A 578 -21.05 1.56 -4.96
CA GLU A 578 -22.21 1.73 -4.08
C GLU A 578 -21.94 2.82 -3.03
N MET A 579 -20.79 2.77 -2.37
CA MET A 579 -20.36 3.80 -1.41
C MET A 579 -20.26 5.19 -2.06
N ILE A 580 -19.67 5.30 -3.26
CA ILE A 580 -19.59 6.57 -3.99
C ILE A 580 -20.99 7.09 -4.35
N PHE A 581 -21.91 6.22 -4.78
CA PHE A 581 -23.27 6.62 -5.11
C PHE A 581 -24.06 7.06 -3.88
N ASP A 582 -23.98 6.30 -2.77
CA ASP A 582 -24.68 6.61 -1.52
C ASP A 582 -24.17 7.90 -0.88
N SER A 583 -22.89 8.24 -1.09
CA SER A 583 -22.33 9.51 -0.62
C SER A 583 -22.91 10.74 -1.33
N TYR A 584 -23.42 10.57 -2.55
CA TYR A 584 -24.10 11.62 -3.27
C TYR A 584 -25.59 11.55 -2.92
N ASN A 585 -26.13 12.55 -2.23
CA ASN A 585 -27.55 12.62 -1.87
C ASN A 585 -28.45 12.77 -3.11
N THR A 586 -28.66 11.67 -3.83
CA THR A 586 -29.48 11.59 -5.03
C THR A 586 -30.95 11.35 -4.68
N VAL A 587 -31.85 11.83 -5.54
CA VAL A 587 -33.27 11.42 -5.46
C VAL A 587 -33.53 10.04 -6.11
N VAL A 588 -32.52 9.47 -6.78
CA VAL A 588 -32.57 8.15 -7.41
C VAL A 588 -31.50 7.26 -6.80
N LEU A 589 -31.90 6.16 -6.17
CA LEU A 589 -30.97 5.14 -5.71
C LEU A 589 -30.35 4.43 -6.92
N LEU A 590 -29.06 4.69 -7.17
CA LEU A 590 -28.31 4.09 -8.24
C LEU A 590 -27.85 2.69 -7.84
N GLU A 591 -28.18 1.69 -8.64
CA GLU A 591 -27.75 0.31 -8.43
C GLU A 591 -26.51 -0.02 -9.26
N VAL A 592 -25.61 -0.80 -8.67
CA VAL A 592 -24.46 -1.39 -9.35
C VAL A 592 -24.85 -2.79 -9.87
N PRO A 593 -24.99 -2.98 -11.19
CA PRO A 593 -25.47 -4.23 -11.75
C PRO A 593 -24.42 -5.35 -11.66
N SER A 594 -24.81 -6.52 -11.15
CA SER A 594 -23.92 -7.68 -11.00
C SER A 594 -23.50 -8.33 -12.33
N ASP A 595 -24.19 -8.03 -13.44
CA ASP A 595 -23.87 -8.56 -14.77
C ASP A 595 -22.77 -7.77 -15.50
N VAL A 596 -22.31 -6.66 -14.93
CA VAL A 596 -21.28 -5.79 -15.51
C VAL A 596 -19.91 -6.14 -14.94
N SER A 597 -18.93 -6.33 -15.83
CA SER A 597 -17.54 -6.56 -15.43
C SER A 597 -16.83 -5.22 -15.24
N TYR A 598 -16.21 -5.04 -14.07
CA TYR A 598 -15.36 -3.90 -13.73
C TYR A 598 -13.87 -4.24 -13.74
N LYS A 599 -13.50 -5.39 -14.31
CA LYS A 599 -12.13 -5.91 -14.38
C LYS A 599 -11.49 -5.73 -15.75
N ASN A 600 -10.17 -5.56 -15.76
CA ASN A 600 -9.32 -5.48 -16.96
C ASN A 600 -9.72 -4.32 -17.90
N GLU A 601 -9.26 -4.36 -19.16
CA GLU A 601 -9.56 -3.35 -20.18
C GLU A 601 -11.06 -3.05 -20.35
N VAL A 602 -11.91 -4.10 -20.33
CA VAL A 602 -13.37 -3.94 -20.41
C VAL A 602 -13.91 -3.17 -19.20
N GLY A 603 -13.37 -3.47 -18.02
CA GLY A 603 -13.71 -2.80 -16.76
C GLY A 603 -13.25 -1.35 -16.72
N GLU A 604 -12.02 -1.08 -17.16
CA GLU A 604 -11.47 0.29 -17.25
C GLU A 604 -12.35 1.16 -18.15
N GLN A 605 -12.77 0.63 -19.31
CA GLN A 605 -13.66 1.34 -20.22
C GLN A 605 -15.03 1.62 -19.60
N GLU A 606 -15.64 0.61 -18.95
CA GLU A 606 -16.94 0.81 -18.28
C GLU A 606 -16.84 1.79 -17.11
N LEU A 607 -15.81 1.71 -16.27
CA LEU A 607 -15.59 2.64 -15.16
C LEU A 607 -15.38 4.06 -15.66
N ASN A 608 -14.62 4.23 -16.75
CA ASN A 608 -14.42 5.54 -17.36
C ASN A 608 -15.75 6.14 -17.85
N ASN A 609 -16.51 5.35 -18.62
CA ASN A 609 -17.82 5.74 -19.11
C ASN A 609 -18.79 6.04 -17.95
N LEU A 610 -18.76 5.22 -16.89
CA LEU A 610 -19.56 5.37 -15.68
C LEU A 610 -19.27 6.69 -14.98
N PHE A 611 -18.01 6.96 -14.63
CA PHE A 611 -17.64 8.18 -13.92
C PHE A 611 -17.85 9.43 -14.79
N GLN A 612 -17.62 9.36 -16.11
CA GLN A 612 -17.92 10.46 -17.04
C GLN A 612 -19.43 10.75 -17.12
N ALA A 613 -20.27 9.72 -17.19
CA ALA A 613 -21.71 9.86 -17.18
C ALA A 613 -22.21 10.40 -15.84
N PHE A 614 -21.72 9.86 -14.72
CA PHE A 614 -22.07 10.32 -13.37
C PHE A 614 -21.67 11.78 -13.14
N LYS A 615 -20.45 12.17 -13.54
CA LYS A 615 -20.00 13.56 -13.57
C LYS A 615 -20.96 14.45 -14.36
N SER A 616 -21.34 14.03 -15.57
CA SER A 616 -22.24 14.80 -16.43
C SER A 616 -23.63 14.96 -15.83
N LEU A 617 -24.17 13.92 -15.20
CA LEU A 617 -25.46 13.95 -14.49
C LEU A 617 -25.39 14.92 -13.30
N LYS A 618 -24.31 14.86 -12.51
CA LYS A 618 -24.04 15.75 -11.38
C LYS A 618 -23.90 17.21 -11.82
N ASP A 619 -23.08 17.49 -12.83
CA ASP A 619 -22.81 18.85 -13.35
C ASP A 619 -24.06 19.53 -13.94
N ASN A 620 -25.06 18.74 -14.32
CA ASN A 620 -26.35 19.24 -14.81
C ASN A 620 -27.49 19.02 -13.80
N GLU A 621 -27.16 18.69 -12.55
CA GLU A 621 -28.09 18.54 -11.42
C GLU A 621 -29.24 17.53 -11.65
N VAL A 622 -29.07 16.60 -12.59
CA VAL A 622 -30.13 15.66 -13.05
C VAL A 622 -30.63 14.76 -11.91
N LEU A 623 -29.77 14.43 -10.96
CA LEU A 623 -30.07 13.53 -9.85
C LEU A 623 -30.56 14.26 -8.59
N THR A 624 -30.92 15.54 -8.70
CA THR A 624 -31.35 16.37 -7.56
C THR A 624 -32.87 16.60 -7.56
N ALA A 625 -33.45 16.88 -6.38
CA ALA A 625 -34.89 17.09 -6.24
C ALA A 625 -35.45 18.32 -7.00
N ASN A 626 -34.59 19.31 -7.28
CA ASN A 626 -34.99 20.57 -7.91
C ASN A 626 -34.67 20.62 -9.41
N PHE A 627 -34.31 19.48 -10.01
CA PHE A 627 -33.96 19.41 -11.43
C PHE A 627 -35.10 19.91 -12.33
N GLN A 628 -34.75 20.71 -13.34
CA GLN A 628 -35.67 21.27 -14.34
C GLN A 628 -35.13 21.03 -15.74
N LEU A 629 -35.86 20.26 -16.57
CA LEU A 629 -35.41 19.93 -17.93
C LEU A 629 -35.33 21.19 -18.81
N ALA A 630 -36.16 22.19 -18.52
CA ALA A 630 -36.17 23.46 -19.26
C ALA A 630 -34.82 24.18 -19.26
N THR A 631 -33.95 23.91 -18.28
CA THR A 631 -32.62 24.53 -18.13
C THR A 631 -31.57 23.95 -19.08
N LEU A 632 -31.78 22.75 -19.63
CA LEU A 632 -30.79 22.09 -20.49
C LEU A 632 -30.89 22.56 -21.94
N SER A 633 -29.76 22.84 -22.59
CA SER A 633 -29.71 23.08 -24.03
C SER A 633 -29.82 21.76 -24.80
N ASN A 634 -30.25 21.80 -26.07
CA ASN A 634 -30.34 20.58 -26.89
C ASN A 634 -28.96 19.94 -27.12
N LEU A 635 -27.89 20.74 -27.15
CA LEU A 635 -26.51 20.25 -27.21
C LEU A 635 -26.14 19.49 -25.92
N LYS A 636 -26.43 20.07 -24.76
CA LYS A 636 -26.21 19.40 -23.46
C LYS A 636 -27.01 18.11 -23.33
N ILE A 637 -28.25 18.08 -23.83
CA ILE A 637 -29.06 16.84 -23.85
C ILE A 637 -28.36 15.78 -24.71
N ARG A 638 -27.80 16.16 -25.87
CA ARG A 638 -27.06 15.21 -26.71
C ARG A 638 -25.80 14.68 -26.03
N GLU A 639 -25.00 15.56 -25.43
CA GLU A 639 -23.81 15.19 -24.66
C GLU A 639 -24.13 14.25 -23.49
N LEU A 640 -25.20 14.56 -22.73
CA LEU A 640 -25.70 13.69 -21.66
C LEU A 640 -26.11 12.32 -22.20
N SER A 641 -26.88 12.29 -23.29
CA SER A 641 -27.40 11.06 -23.89
C SER A 641 -26.27 10.14 -24.37
N GLN A 642 -25.24 10.71 -24.99
CA GLN A 642 -24.05 9.99 -25.42
C GLN A 642 -23.35 9.36 -24.22
N LYS A 643 -22.99 10.16 -23.20
CA LYS A 643 -22.29 9.65 -22.01
C LYS A 643 -23.08 8.58 -21.26
N ILE A 644 -24.38 8.80 -21.08
CA ILE A 644 -25.27 7.82 -20.43
C ILE A 644 -25.28 6.50 -21.20
N SER A 645 -25.48 6.54 -22.52
CA SER A 645 -25.58 5.34 -23.36
C SER A 645 -24.31 4.47 -23.39
N LEU A 646 -23.14 5.08 -23.13
CA LEU A 646 -21.85 4.38 -23.13
C LEU A 646 -21.60 3.59 -21.84
N SER A 647 -22.22 3.94 -20.72
CA SER A 647 -22.11 3.20 -19.46
C SER A 647 -23.26 2.23 -19.29
N LYS A 648 -22.93 0.93 -19.16
CA LYS A 648 -23.91 -0.10 -18.85
C LYS A 648 -24.51 0.10 -17.46
N THR A 649 -23.71 0.58 -16.51
CA THR A 649 -24.13 0.87 -15.13
C THR A 649 -25.14 2.00 -15.07
N ILE A 650 -24.89 3.14 -15.74
CA ILE A 650 -25.87 4.24 -15.77
C ILE A 650 -27.10 3.86 -16.60
N THR A 651 -26.93 3.19 -17.75
CA THR A 651 -28.06 2.74 -18.58
C THR A 651 -28.94 1.72 -17.85
N HIS A 652 -28.40 0.93 -16.91
CA HIS A 652 -29.21 0.07 -16.04
C HIS A 652 -30.19 0.87 -15.18
N ASN A 653 -29.81 2.08 -14.77
CA ASN A 653 -30.59 2.93 -13.87
C ASN A 653 -31.52 3.92 -14.58
N ILE A 654 -31.52 3.98 -15.92
CA ILE A 654 -32.20 5.04 -16.65
C ILE A 654 -33.73 5.00 -16.57
N ASN A 655 -34.35 3.82 -16.50
CA ASN A 655 -35.80 3.72 -16.25
C ASN A 655 -36.16 4.45 -14.95
N LYS A 656 -35.39 4.23 -13.87
CA LYS A 656 -35.61 4.88 -12.56
C LYS A 656 -35.40 6.39 -12.65
N MET A 657 -34.35 6.83 -13.36
CA MET A 657 -34.09 8.25 -13.56
C MET A 657 -35.25 8.94 -14.30
N VAL A 658 -35.73 8.35 -15.40
CA VAL A 658 -36.87 8.90 -16.15
C VAL A 658 -38.14 8.90 -15.28
N ASN A 659 -38.43 7.80 -14.58
CA ASN A 659 -39.59 7.71 -13.68
C ASN A 659 -39.56 8.79 -12.59
N GLN A 660 -38.38 9.08 -12.03
CA GLN A 660 -38.21 10.14 -11.04
C GLN A 660 -38.40 11.54 -11.65
N ILE A 661 -37.95 11.77 -12.88
CA ILE A 661 -38.09 13.05 -13.59
C ILE A 661 -39.57 13.37 -13.89
N VAL A 662 -40.37 12.36 -14.24
CA VAL A 662 -41.79 12.54 -14.59
C VAL A 662 -42.73 12.51 -13.39
N LEU A 663 -42.25 12.07 -12.22
CA LEU A 663 -43.04 11.91 -11.00
C LEU A 663 -43.74 13.23 -10.63
N GLU A 664 -45.04 13.14 -10.31
CA GLU A 664 -45.90 14.29 -9.98
C GLU A 664 -45.99 15.38 -11.08
N LYS A 665 -45.59 15.09 -12.32
CA LYS A 665 -45.74 15.99 -13.47
C LYS A 665 -47.00 15.66 -14.27
N THR A 666 -47.45 16.61 -15.08
CA THR A 666 -48.63 16.43 -15.98
C THR A 666 -48.42 15.35 -17.05
N TYR A 667 -47.18 14.91 -17.24
CA TYR A 667 -46.75 13.88 -18.18
C TYR A 667 -46.21 12.60 -17.50
N GLU A 668 -46.62 12.33 -16.25
CA GLU A 668 -46.28 11.11 -15.49
C GLU A 668 -46.68 9.80 -16.21
N PHE A 669 -47.56 9.87 -17.21
CA PHE A 669 -47.90 8.72 -18.06
C PHE A 669 -46.70 8.16 -18.85
N VAL A 670 -45.59 8.91 -18.97
CA VAL A 670 -44.32 8.42 -19.53
C VAL A 670 -43.56 7.63 -18.47
N ASN A 671 -43.97 6.38 -18.25
CA ASN A 671 -43.41 5.48 -17.24
C ASN A 671 -42.68 4.29 -17.90
N PRO A 672 -41.42 4.45 -18.34
CA PRO A 672 -40.66 3.38 -18.98
C PRO A 672 -40.39 2.18 -18.09
N ASN A 673 -40.40 1.00 -18.72
CA ASN A 673 -39.92 -0.25 -18.14
C ASN A 673 -39.27 -1.13 -19.21
N TYR A 674 -38.11 -0.71 -19.70
CA TYR A 674 -37.39 -1.39 -20.78
C TYR A 674 -36.09 -2.04 -20.30
N ALA A 675 -35.61 -3.04 -21.05
CA ALA A 675 -34.28 -3.58 -20.84
C ALA A 675 -33.19 -2.55 -21.21
N ARG A 676 -31.97 -2.71 -20.66
CA ARG A 676 -30.82 -1.82 -20.93
C ARG A 676 -30.57 -1.58 -22.43
N THR A 677 -30.78 -2.59 -23.27
CA THR A 677 -30.54 -2.54 -24.73
C THR A 677 -31.48 -1.60 -25.49
N HIS A 678 -32.58 -1.16 -24.89
CA HIS A 678 -33.51 -0.19 -25.46
C HIS A 678 -32.90 1.21 -25.55
N TRP A 679 -32.07 1.56 -24.58
CA TRP A 679 -31.61 2.92 -24.33
C TRP A 679 -30.35 3.25 -25.14
N SER A 680 -30.53 3.39 -26.46
CA SER A 680 -29.51 3.93 -27.35
C SER A 680 -29.30 5.43 -27.12
N GLU A 681 -28.19 6.00 -27.60
CA GLU A 681 -27.96 7.46 -27.56
C GLU A 681 -29.15 8.25 -28.09
N ASP A 682 -29.71 7.83 -29.24
CA ASP A 682 -30.86 8.52 -29.85
C ASP A 682 -32.14 8.35 -29.04
N GLU A 683 -32.41 7.15 -28.50
CA GLU A 683 -33.61 6.93 -27.69
C GLU A 683 -33.58 7.78 -26.41
N ILE A 684 -32.42 7.86 -25.75
CA ILE A 684 -32.22 8.73 -24.57
C ILE A 684 -32.39 10.19 -24.96
N TYR A 685 -31.77 10.61 -26.07
CA TYR A 685 -31.84 11.98 -26.56
C TYR A 685 -33.28 12.42 -26.83
N TYR A 686 -34.02 11.65 -27.61
CA TYR A 686 -35.41 11.98 -27.95
C TYR A 686 -36.34 11.86 -26.74
N THR A 687 -36.08 10.93 -25.81
CA THR A 687 -36.83 10.85 -24.54
C THR A 687 -36.66 12.14 -23.74
N ILE A 688 -35.42 12.53 -23.41
CA ILE A 688 -35.14 13.73 -22.60
C ILE A 688 -35.63 15.00 -23.32
N LEU A 689 -35.40 15.11 -24.63
CA LEU A 689 -35.86 16.25 -25.42
C LEU A 689 -37.39 16.37 -25.42
N THR A 690 -38.10 15.24 -25.50
CA THR A 690 -39.56 15.22 -25.43
C THR A 690 -40.06 15.64 -24.06
N LEU A 691 -39.49 15.10 -22.98
CA LEU A 691 -39.86 15.50 -21.62
C LEU A 691 -39.62 17.00 -21.41
N LYS A 692 -38.54 17.56 -21.96
CA LYS A 692 -38.30 19.01 -21.95
C LYS A 692 -39.39 19.78 -22.71
N ILE A 693 -39.81 19.31 -23.88
CA ILE A 693 -40.93 19.92 -24.63
C ILE A 693 -42.20 19.88 -23.78
N PHE A 694 -42.49 18.74 -23.14
CA PHE A 694 -43.66 18.59 -22.27
C PHE A 694 -43.63 19.53 -21.08
N GLU A 695 -42.48 19.70 -20.42
CA GLU A 695 -42.30 20.64 -19.31
C GLU A 695 -42.51 22.09 -19.75
N ILE A 696 -41.87 22.53 -20.84
CA ILE A 696 -41.96 23.91 -21.34
C ILE A 696 -43.38 24.26 -21.82
N LYS A 697 -44.07 23.31 -22.45
CA LYS A 697 -45.40 23.52 -23.03
C LYS A 697 -46.54 23.12 -22.10
N LEU A 698 -46.24 22.62 -20.90
CA LEU A 698 -47.22 22.10 -19.94
C LEU A 698 -48.12 21.04 -20.58
N ILE A 699 -47.50 20.09 -21.28
CA ILE A 699 -48.22 18.98 -21.93
C ILE A 699 -48.72 18.00 -20.87
N SER A 700 -49.94 17.53 -21.10
CA SER A 700 -50.63 16.47 -20.41
C SER A 700 -51.21 15.51 -21.45
N SER A 701 -51.73 14.37 -20.99
CA SER A 701 -52.42 13.45 -21.89
C SER A 701 -53.60 14.06 -22.62
N SER A 702 -54.23 15.09 -22.07
CA SER A 702 -55.42 15.74 -22.64
C SER A 702 -55.12 16.76 -23.75
N ASN A 703 -53.89 17.26 -23.86
CA ASN A 703 -53.58 18.39 -24.74
C ASN A 703 -52.37 18.15 -25.66
N ILE A 704 -51.88 16.92 -25.79
CA ILE A 704 -50.69 16.60 -26.61
C ILE A 704 -50.80 17.04 -28.08
N ASN A 705 -52.01 17.12 -28.63
CA ASN A 705 -52.25 17.55 -30.02
C ASN A 705 -52.03 19.05 -30.27
N ILE A 706 -51.84 19.88 -29.23
CA ILE A 706 -51.56 21.32 -29.38
C ILE A 706 -50.11 21.58 -29.85
N LEU A 707 -49.24 20.56 -29.77
CA LEU A 707 -47.86 20.65 -30.23
C LEU A 707 -47.77 21.03 -31.70
N THR A 708 -46.73 21.79 -32.07
CA THR A 708 -46.46 22.15 -33.47
C THR A 708 -46.05 20.91 -34.27
N ALA A 709 -46.16 20.96 -35.60
CA ALA A 709 -45.78 19.83 -36.46
C ALA A 709 -44.33 19.36 -36.22
N ASN A 710 -43.39 20.29 -36.01
CA ASN A 710 -41.99 19.98 -35.73
C ASN A 710 -41.79 19.35 -34.33
N GLU A 711 -42.56 19.79 -33.34
CA GLU A 711 -42.55 19.16 -32.01
C GLU A 711 -43.16 17.76 -32.05
N ILE A 712 -44.25 17.56 -32.80
CA ILE A 712 -44.87 16.24 -33.03
C ILE A 712 -43.86 15.28 -33.69
N GLU A 713 -43.17 15.74 -34.73
CA GLU A 713 -42.09 14.96 -35.37
C GLU A 713 -41.00 14.60 -34.34
N THR A 714 -40.59 15.55 -33.51
CA THR A 714 -39.55 15.31 -32.49
C THR A 714 -39.98 14.26 -31.47
N ILE A 715 -41.18 14.38 -30.89
CA ILE A 715 -41.65 13.43 -29.87
C ILE A 715 -41.89 12.04 -30.43
N SER A 716 -42.21 11.95 -31.73
CA SER A 716 -42.46 10.68 -32.40
C SER A 716 -41.20 9.83 -32.59
N LYS A 717 -40.01 10.41 -32.44
CA LYS A 717 -38.73 9.70 -32.60
C LYS A 717 -38.29 8.91 -31.37
N SER A 718 -38.93 9.12 -30.21
CA SER A 718 -38.71 8.29 -29.01
C SER A 718 -39.71 7.15 -28.96
N ILE A 719 -39.20 5.91 -28.96
CA ILE A 719 -40.02 4.71 -28.77
C ILE A 719 -40.68 4.74 -27.38
N THR A 720 -39.93 5.13 -26.35
CA THR A 720 -40.43 5.25 -24.97
C THR A 720 -41.64 6.15 -24.87
N VAL A 721 -41.56 7.35 -25.46
CA VAL A 721 -42.64 8.33 -25.35
C VAL A 721 -43.81 7.94 -26.26
N THR A 722 -43.56 7.42 -27.45
CA THR A 722 -44.63 7.00 -28.36
C THR A 722 -45.42 5.80 -27.83
N ASP A 723 -44.76 4.84 -27.19
CA ASP A 723 -45.43 3.74 -26.48
C ASP A 723 -46.26 4.28 -25.30
N ALA A 724 -45.73 5.25 -24.54
CA ALA A 724 -46.48 5.90 -23.47
C ALA A 724 -47.72 6.64 -23.99
N ILE A 725 -47.60 7.37 -25.10
CA ILE A 725 -48.72 8.05 -25.77
C ILE A 725 -49.74 7.04 -26.28
N CYS A 726 -49.30 5.95 -26.90
CA CYS A 726 -50.17 4.87 -27.37
C CYS A 726 -50.98 4.27 -26.21
N ASN A 727 -50.30 3.90 -25.12
CA ASN A 727 -50.94 3.35 -23.93
C ASN A 727 -51.94 4.33 -23.33
N GLU A 728 -51.59 5.61 -23.26
CA GLU A 728 -52.46 6.65 -22.73
C GLU A 728 -53.67 6.93 -23.64
N ILE A 729 -53.51 6.87 -24.96
CA ILE A 729 -54.61 6.98 -25.92
C ILE A 729 -55.54 5.77 -25.84
N ASN A 730 -55.00 4.56 -25.73
CA ASN A 730 -55.80 3.36 -25.49
C ASN A 730 -56.61 3.49 -24.18
N ARG A 731 -55.99 4.01 -23.12
CA ARG A 731 -56.65 4.28 -21.85
C ARG A 731 -57.76 5.33 -22.00
N MET A 732 -57.50 6.42 -22.71
CA MET A 732 -58.48 7.49 -22.96
C MET A 732 -59.63 7.06 -23.87
N ASN A 733 -59.41 6.12 -24.79
CA ASN A 733 -60.43 5.57 -25.69
C ASN A 733 -61.23 4.42 -25.04
N GLY A 734 -60.78 3.89 -23.91
CA GLY A 734 -61.49 2.89 -23.12
C GLY A 734 -62.67 3.45 -22.33
N VAL A 735 -63.40 2.55 -21.66
CA VAL A 735 -64.60 2.88 -20.87
C VAL A 735 -64.31 3.96 -19.82
N GLY A 736 -65.12 5.02 -19.81
CA GLY A 736 -64.97 6.16 -18.89
C GLY A 736 -63.84 7.15 -19.24
N GLY A 737 -63.15 6.96 -20.37
CA GLY A 737 -62.10 7.87 -20.85
C GLY A 737 -62.64 9.06 -21.67
N ILE A 738 -61.82 10.10 -21.85
CA ILE A 738 -62.23 11.33 -22.57
C ILE A 738 -62.44 11.15 -24.08
N LEU A 739 -61.92 10.04 -24.61
CA LEU A 739 -62.07 9.61 -26.00
C LEU A 739 -62.92 8.34 -26.08
N GLU A 740 -63.68 7.96 -25.04
CA GLU A 740 -64.50 6.75 -25.02
C GLU A 740 -65.36 6.66 -26.28
N ASP A 741 -65.20 5.54 -27.00
CA ASP A 741 -65.87 5.26 -28.27
C ASP A 741 -65.68 6.35 -29.35
N LYS A 742 -64.62 7.14 -29.31
CA LYS A 742 -64.32 8.14 -30.36
C LYS A 742 -63.30 7.69 -31.38
N LEU A 743 -62.39 6.77 -31.04
CA LEU A 743 -61.38 6.26 -31.96
C LEU A 743 -61.59 4.76 -32.26
N VAL A 744 -61.07 4.33 -33.41
CA VAL A 744 -60.91 2.92 -33.79
C VAL A 744 -59.42 2.70 -34.00
N ILE A 745 -58.79 1.92 -33.13
CA ILE A 745 -57.34 1.70 -33.13
C ILE A 745 -57.08 0.30 -33.72
N PRO A 746 -56.60 0.19 -34.97
CA PRO A 746 -56.26 -1.10 -35.56
C PRO A 746 -55.01 -1.72 -34.92
N SER A 747 -54.91 -3.04 -34.96
CA SER A 747 -53.73 -3.77 -34.45
C SER A 747 -52.56 -3.73 -35.44
N GLY A 748 -51.32 -3.83 -34.94
CA GLY A 748 -50.12 -3.98 -35.78
C GLY A 748 -49.52 -2.66 -36.28
N LEU A 749 -49.87 -1.54 -35.67
CA LEU A 749 -49.32 -0.22 -36.01
C LEU A 749 -47.91 -0.04 -35.45
N ILE A 750 -47.06 0.62 -36.24
CA ILE A 750 -45.77 1.14 -35.79
C ILE A 750 -46.01 2.57 -35.30
N TRP A 751 -45.93 2.78 -33.99
CA TRP A 751 -46.31 4.05 -33.36
C TRP A 751 -45.23 5.13 -33.47
N TYR A 752 -43.95 4.74 -33.47
CA TYR A 752 -42.82 5.65 -33.54
C TYR A 752 -42.39 5.97 -34.97
N SER A 753 -41.83 7.16 -35.16
CA SER A 753 -41.22 7.59 -36.42
C SER A 753 -39.75 7.15 -36.48
N THR A 754 -39.31 6.84 -37.69
CA THR A 754 -37.91 6.64 -38.05
C THR A 754 -37.41 7.87 -38.82
N GLU A 755 -36.14 7.87 -39.24
CA GLU A 755 -35.60 8.96 -40.07
C GLU A 755 -36.32 9.11 -41.42
N THR A 756 -36.84 8.02 -41.97
CA THR A 756 -37.42 7.98 -43.32
C THR A 756 -38.93 7.76 -43.35
N GLU A 757 -39.51 7.29 -42.25
CA GLU A 757 -40.93 6.92 -42.19
C GLU A 757 -41.60 7.49 -40.94
N LYS A 758 -42.76 8.13 -41.14
CA LYS A 758 -43.59 8.66 -40.06
C LYS A 758 -44.35 7.54 -39.35
N GLY A 759 -44.23 7.49 -38.03
CA GLY A 759 -44.99 6.61 -37.16
C GLY A 759 -46.44 7.05 -37.00
N GLU A 760 -47.24 6.15 -36.44
CA GLU A 760 -48.67 6.41 -36.23
C GLU A 760 -48.92 7.56 -35.25
N VAL A 761 -48.08 7.76 -34.21
CA VAL A 761 -48.24 8.92 -33.30
C VAL A 761 -48.14 10.24 -34.07
N GLU A 762 -47.14 10.37 -34.95
CA GLU A 762 -46.97 11.58 -35.74
C GLU A 762 -48.15 11.79 -36.69
N LYS A 763 -48.49 10.76 -37.48
CA LYS A 763 -49.61 10.79 -38.43
C LYS A 763 -50.92 11.16 -37.74
N MET A 764 -51.23 10.50 -36.62
CA MET A 764 -52.50 10.67 -35.90
C MET A 764 -52.59 12.05 -35.24
N LEU A 765 -51.53 12.54 -34.58
CA LEU A 765 -51.57 13.86 -33.96
C LEU A 765 -51.69 14.98 -35.01
N LEU A 766 -51.01 14.85 -36.15
CA LEU A 766 -51.18 15.77 -37.29
C LEU A 766 -52.60 15.72 -37.87
N ALA A 767 -53.16 14.51 -38.03
CA ALA A 767 -54.53 14.32 -38.51
C ALA A 767 -55.57 14.94 -37.56
N ILE A 768 -55.45 14.70 -36.25
CA ILE A 768 -56.31 15.31 -35.24
C ILE A 768 -56.19 16.84 -35.29
N LYS A 769 -54.96 17.37 -35.41
CA LYS A 769 -54.72 18.81 -35.54
C LYS A 769 -55.38 19.40 -36.78
N GLU A 770 -55.33 18.70 -37.91
CA GLU A 770 -55.99 19.12 -39.15
C GLU A 770 -57.52 19.16 -39.01
N VAL A 771 -58.11 18.16 -38.33
CA VAL A 771 -59.56 18.06 -38.09
C VAL A 771 -60.07 19.14 -37.13
N GLN A 772 -59.48 19.30 -35.94
CA GLN A 772 -60.05 20.13 -34.87
C GLN A 772 -59.18 21.33 -34.42
N GLY A 773 -58.02 21.54 -35.04
CA GLY A 773 -57.08 22.60 -34.67
C GLY A 773 -56.40 22.37 -33.30
N ASP A 774 -56.01 23.46 -32.65
CA ASP A 774 -55.28 23.47 -31.37
C ASP A 774 -56.19 23.29 -30.13
N THR A 775 -57.32 22.61 -30.28
CA THR A 775 -58.24 22.33 -29.17
C THR A 775 -57.85 21.03 -28.44
N PRO A 776 -58.03 20.91 -27.12
CA PRO A 776 -57.66 19.69 -26.38
C PRO A 776 -58.37 18.43 -26.92
N LEU A 777 -57.76 17.26 -26.72
CA LEU A 777 -58.29 15.96 -27.16
C LEU A 777 -59.69 15.66 -26.63
N SER A 778 -60.09 16.20 -25.48
CA SER A 778 -61.47 16.06 -24.96
C SER A 778 -62.54 16.56 -25.93
N ASN A 779 -62.18 17.53 -26.78
CA ASN A 779 -63.06 18.15 -27.76
C ASN A 779 -63.08 17.38 -29.08
N PHE A 780 -62.22 16.38 -29.24
CA PHE A 780 -62.20 15.58 -30.45
C PHE A 780 -63.55 14.88 -30.59
N ASN A 781 -64.24 15.19 -31.68
CA ASN A 781 -65.55 14.65 -32.03
C ASN A 781 -65.59 14.46 -33.55
N PRO A 782 -65.13 13.31 -34.05
CA PRO A 782 -65.06 13.07 -35.48
C PRO A 782 -66.47 13.08 -36.09
N SER A 783 -66.61 13.74 -37.23
CA SER A 783 -67.83 13.77 -38.05
C SER A 783 -67.47 14.01 -39.51
N ILE A 784 -68.27 13.53 -40.46
CA ILE A 784 -67.93 13.66 -41.90
C ILE A 784 -67.76 15.13 -42.28
N SER A 785 -68.63 16.02 -41.80
CA SER A 785 -68.53 17.46 -42.03
C SER A 785 -67.24 18.10 -41.48
N SER A 786 -66.62 17.53 -40.45
CA SER A 786 -65.33 18.03 -39.92
C SER A 786 -64.16 17.85 -40.89
N LEU A 787 -64.34 17.06 -41.95
CA LEU A 787 -63.34 16.80 -42.99
C LEU A 787 -63.42 17.76 -44.18
N TYR A 788 -64.50 18.53 -44.32
CA TYR A 788 -64.70 19.41 -45.47
C TYR A 788 -63.69 20.56 -45.47
N GLY A 789 -63.09 20.83 -46.63
CA GLY A 789 -62.06 21.85 -46.84
C GLY A 789 -60.71 21.54 -46.18
N LYS A 790 -60.51 20.32 -45.65
CA LYS A 790 -59.30 19.90 -44.95
C LYS A 790 -58.34 19.11 -45.84
N ASN A 791 -57.08 19.04 -45.43
CA ASN A 791 -56.09 18.22 -46.12
C ASN A 791 -56.30 16.72 -45.85
N LYS A 792 -56.99 16.05 -46.77
CA LYS A 792 -57.32 14.61 -46.72
C LYS A 792 -56.08 13.72 -46.72
N GLU A 793 -54.99 14.14 -47.37
CA GLU A 793 -53.74 13.37 -47.37
C GLU A 793 -53.13 13.32 -45.96
N ILE A 794 -53.16 14.43 -45.21
CA ILE A 794 -52.68 14.46 -43.82
C ILE A 794 -53.60 13.64 -42.92
N ILE A 795 -54.92 13.78 -43.07
CA ILE A 795 -55.90 13.10 -42.21
C ILE A 795 -55.84 11.59 -42.37
N PHE A 796 -55.88 11.11 -43.61
CA PHE A 796 -55.94 9.68 -43.91
C PHE A 796 -54.57 9.01 -44.01
N ALA A 797 -53.48 9.75 -43.76
CA ALA A 797 -52.17 9.16 -43.50
C ALA A 797 -52.12 8.39 -42.16
N SER A 798 -52.97 8.74 -41.20
CA SER A 798 -53.14 7.98 -39.94
C SER A 798 -54.14 6.85 -40.14
N GLU A 799 -53.71 5.63 -39.83
CA GLU A 799 -54.58 4.46 -39.89
C GLU A 799 -55.62 4.48 -38.75
N VAL A 800 -55.29 5.02 -37.57
CA VAL A 800 -56.27 5.23 -36.48
C VAL A 800 -57.40 6.16 -36.94
N ILE A 801 -57.07 7.32 -37.52
CA ILE A 801 -58.07 8.29 -37.95
C ILE A 801 -58.87 7.77 -39.16
N LYS A 802 -58.21 7.12 -40.12
CA LYS A 802 -58.86 6.47 -41.26
C LYS A 802 -59.85 5.40 -40.84
N HIS A 803 -59.45 4.46 -39.97
CA HIS A 803 -60.35 3.44 -39.44
C HIS A 803 -61.48 4.06 -38.62
N THR A 804 -61.22 5.13 -37.86
CA THR A 804 -62.25 5.86 -37.12
C THR A 804 -63.33 6.39 -38.05
N PHE A 805 -62.96 7.10 -39.12
CA PHE A 805 -63.94 7.62 -40.09
C PHE A 805 -64.65 6.53 -40.89
N VAL A 806 -63.94 5.50 -41.33
CA VAL A 806 -64.54 4.40 -42.08
C VAL A 806 -65.56 3.62 -41.24
N GLU A 807 -65.17 3.14 -40.06
CA GLU A 807 -65.99 2.22 -39.28
C GLU A 807 -67.09 2.94 -38.47
N LYS A 808 -66.85 4.17 -38.00
CA LYS A 808 -67.83 4.89 -37.18
C LYS A 808 -68.68 5.89 -37.95
N HIS A 809 -68.27 6.29 -39.15
CA HIS A 809 -69.00 7.31 -39.91
C HIS A 809 -69.40 6.84 -41.33
N PHE A 810 -68.46 6.44 -42.19
CA PHE A 810 -68.81 6.14 -43.59
C PHE A 810 -69.61 4.85 -43.78
N LYS A 811 -69.22 3.74 -43.14
CA LYS A 811 -69.98 2.47 -43.21
C LYS A 811 -71.36 2.61 -42.57
N PRO A 812 -71.52 3.16 -41.35
CA PRO A 812 -72.85 3.42 -40.78
C PRO A 812 -73.70 4.36 -41.63
N LEU A 813 -73.11 5.36 -42.29
CA LEU A 813 -73.84 6.28 -43.16
C LEU A 813 -74.64 5.53 -44.23
N ILE A 814 -74.03 4.57 -44.91
CA ILE A 814 -74.70 3.85 -46.02
C ILE A 814 -75.48 2.61 -45.56
N THR A 815 -75.17 2.05 -44.39
CA THR A 815 -75.82 0.81 -43.90
C THR A 815 -76.93 1.06 -42.88
N VAL A 816 -76.88 2.18 -42.16
CA VAL A 816 -77.80 2.53 -41.07
C VAL A 816 -78.48 3.87 -41.35
N ASP A 817 -77.74 4.97 -41.43
CA ASP A 817 -78.31 6.32 -41.36
C ASP A 817 -79.06 6.72 -42.65
N LEU A 818 -78.47 6.42 -43.80
CA LEU A 818 -78.99 6.72 -45.13
C LEU A 818 -79.23 5.45 -45.96
N ASN A 819 -79.52 4.32 -45.30
CA ASN A 819 -79.70 3.02 -45.96
C ASN A 819 -80.83 2.97 -47.00
N GLN A 820 -81.77 3.90 -46.91
CA GLN A 820 -82.86 4.08 -47.88
C GLN A 820 -82.37 4.66 -49.21
N TYR A 821 -81.25 5.39 -49.19
CA TYR A 821 -80.64 6.00 -50.37
C TYR A 821 -79.45 5.20 -50.92
N PHE A 822 -78.70 4.50 -50.07
CA PHE A 822 -77.47 3.83 -50.47
C PHE A 822 -77.60 2.31 -50.50
N GLU A 823 -76.89 1.67 -51.45
CA GLU A 823 -76.65 0.24 -51.40
C GLU A 823 -75.49 -0.10 -50.46
N SER A 824 -75.59 -1.24 -49.79
CA SER A 824 -74.53 -1.70 -48.87
C SER A 824 -73.39 -2.44 -49.59
N LYS A 825 -73.57 -2.74 -50.88
CA LYS A 825 -72.70 -3.56 -51.73
C LYS A 825 -72.64 -2.97 -53.13
N ASP A 826 -71.60 -3.32 -53.88
CA ASP A 826 -71.49 -2.98 -55.30
C ASP A 826 -72.47 -3.79 -56.17
N TYR A 827 -72.44 -3.52 -57.49
CA TYR A 827 -73.34 -4.12 -58.48
C TYR A 827 -73.15 -5.63 -58.61
N ASP A 828 -71.94 -6.12 -58.32
CA ASP A 828 -71.57 -7.53 -58.35
C ASP A 828 -71.82 -8.24 -56.99
N GLY A 829 -72.30 -7.51 -55.98
CA GLY A 829 -72.60 -8.01 -54.65
C GLY A 829 -71.40 -8.10 -53.70
N ASN A 830 -70.26 -7.48 -54.06
CA ASN A 830 -69.08 -7.38 -53.19
C ASN A 830 -69.20 -6.17 -52.26
N ASP A 831 -68.45 -6.21 -51.16
CA ASP A 831 -68.35 -5.06 -50.25
C ASP A 831 -67.47 -3.96 -50.88
N PHE A 832 -67.79 -2.70 -50.59
CA PHE A 832 -66.96 -1.58 -51.03
C PHE A 832 -65.54 -1.64 -50.44
N VAL A 833 -64.57 -1.16 -51.19
CA VAL A 833 -63.16 -1.23 -50.82
C VAL A 833 -62.81 0.01 -50.00
N TRP A 834 -62.83 -0.11 -48.67
CA TRP A 834 -62.60 1.04 -47.78
C TRP A 834 -61.12 1.38 -47.53
N TYR A 835 -60.22 0.43 -47.78
CA TYR A 835 -58.79 0.53 -47.45
C TYR A 835 -57.90 0.19 -48.66
N GLY A 836 -56.64 0.64 -48.66
CA GLY A 836 -55.68 0.44 -49.77
C GLY A 836 -55.53 1.65 -50.71
N GLU A 837 -54.71 1.56 -51.74
CA GLU A 837 -54.43 2.69 -52.68
C GLU A 837 -55.62 3.04 -53.57
N ASN A 838 -56.42 2.04 -53.98
CA ASN A 838 -57.61 2.23 -54.82
C ASN A 838 -58.89 2.02 -53.98
N ASN A 839 -59.02 2.79 -52.90
CA ASN A 839 -60.19 2.71 -52.02
C ASN A 839 -61.31 3.70 -52.41
N ASP A 840 -62.54 3.34 -52.07
CA ASP A 840 -63.75 4.11 -52.31
C ASP A 840 -63.94 5.28 -51.31
N THR A 841 -63.19 5.29 -50.20
CA THR A 841 -63.35 6.24 -49.08
C THR A 841 -63.11 7.68 -49.50
N LEU A 842 -61.98 7.97 -50.17
CA LEU A 842 -61.63 9.35 -50.55
C LEU A 842 -62.59 9.91 -51.60
N ALA A 843 -62.93 9.10 -52.61
CA ALA A 843 -63.87 9.49 -53.65
C ALA A 843 -65.29 9.72 -53.08
N PHE A 844 -65.71 8.88 -52.13
CA PHE A 844 -66.99 9.05 -51.43
C PHE A 844 -67.04 10.31 -50.56
N LEU A 845 -65.98 10.60 -49.80
CA LEU A 845 -65.89 11.84 -49.05
C LEU A 845 -65.88 13.07 -49.97
N GLN A 846 -65.13 13.02 -51.07
CA GLN A 846 -65.10 14.09 -52.06
C GLN A 846 -66.49 14.34 -52.65
N ALA A 847 -67.23 13.27 -52.98
CA ALA A 847 -68.62 13.38 -53.44
C ALA A 847 -69.56 14.02 -52.40
N LEU A 848 -69.46 13.61 -51.14
CA LEU A 848 -70.26 14.22 -50.05
C LEU A 848 -69.93 15.70 -49.85
N GLU A 849 -68.66 16.07 -49.94
CA GLU A 849 -68.21 17.46 -49.83
C GLU A 849 -68.68 18.30 -51.02
N ASP A 850 -68.53 17.81 -52.25
CA ASP A 850 -68.95 18.53 -53.45
C ASP A 850 -70.47 18.68 -53.53
N LEU A 851 -71.22 17.67 -53.06
CA LEU A 851 -72.67 17.78 -52.87
C LEU A 851 -73.02 18.85 -51.84
N SER A 852 -72.32 18.87 -50.71
CA SER A 852 -72.51 19.90 -49.67
C SER A 852 -72.22 21.31 -50.22
N ASN A 853 -71.14 21.46 -51.01
CA ASN A 853 -70.78 22.70 -51.70
C ASN A 853 -71.82 23.09 -52.76
N ALA A 854 -72.42 22.11 -53.43
CA ALA A 854 -73.53 22.32 -54.36
C ALA A 854 -74.82 22.74 -53.66
N GLY A 855 -74.95 22.54 -52.34
CA GLY A 855 -76.09 22.92 -51.51
C GLY A 855 -76.89 21.73 -50.95
N ILE A 856 -76.44 20.49 -51.18
CA ILE A 856 -77.09 19.25 -50.75
C ILE A 856 -76.30 18.65 -49.58
N ASN A 857 -76.75 18.92 -48.35
CA ASN A 857 -76.17 18.29 -47.16
C ASN A 857 -76.79 16.89 -46.95
N TYR A 858 -75.94 15.88 -46.78
CA TYR A 858 -76.35 14.49 -46.57
C TYR A 858 -77.23 14.31 -45.31
N GLU A 859 -77.05 15.13 -44.27
CA GLU A 859 -77.78 15.00 -43.00
C GLU A 859 -79.27 15.35 -43.11
N VAL A 860 -79.64 16.17 -44.10
CA VAL A 860 -81.01 16.65 -44.32
C VAL A 860 -81.51 16.33 -45.74
N MET A 861 -80.86 15.36 -46.38
CA MET A 861 -81.11 14.98 -47.76
C MET A 861 -82.55 14.48 -47.94
N ASN A 862 -83.30 15.14 -48.82
CA ASN A 862 -84.63 14.74 -49.27
C ASN A 862 -84.95 15.33 -50.66
N PHE A 863 -86.07 14.90 -51.23
CA PHE A 863 -86.48 15.33 -52.57
C PHE A 863 -86.66 16.85 -52.72
N ASP A 864 -87.29 17.53 -51.76
CA ASP A 864 -87.55 18.97 -51.84
C ASP A 864 -86.25 19.79 -51.81
N LEU A 865 -85.25 19.34 -51.03
CA LEU A 865 -83.92 19.93 -51.01
C LEU A 865 -83.25 19.75 -52.38
N PHE A 866 -83.24 18.53 -52.93
CA PHE A 866 -82.69 18.25 -54.26
C PHE A 866 -83.35 19.13 -55.33
N LYS A 867 -84.69 19.19 -55.39
CA LYS A 867 -85.42 20.01 -56.35
C LYS A 867 -85.11 21.50 -56.19
N THR A 868 -85.11 22.01 -54.96
CA THR A 868 -84.77 23.42 -54.69
C THR A 868 -83.36 23.77 -55.14
N VAL A 869 -82.38 22.93 -54.81
CA VAL A 869 -80.97 23.16 -55.16
C VAL A 869 -80.78 23.09 -56.68
N LEU A 870 -81.34 22.07 -57.34
CA LEU A 870 -81.23 21.90 -58.79
C LEU A 870 -81.88 23.06 -59.56
N LYS A 871 -82.97 23.64 -59.04
CA LYS A 871 -83.64 24.84 -59.60
C LYS A 871 -82.90 26.15 -59.35
N SER A 872 -81.97 26.19 -58.41
CA SER A 872 -81.37 27.46 -57.96
C SER A 872 -80.54 28.14 -59.06
N ASN A 873 -79.99 27.37 -60.02
CA ASN A 873 -79.32 27.87 -61.21
C ASN A 873 -79.20 26.77 -62.30
N GLU A 874 -79.04 27.16 -63.57
CA GLU A 874 -78.91 26.27 -64.73
C GLU A 874 -77.70 25.31 -64.67
N ASN A 875 -76.63 25.68 -63.97
CA ASN A 875 -75.43 24.83 -63.83
C ASN A 875 -75.53 23.80 -62.69
N LYS A 876 -76.54 23.90 -61.81
CA LYS A 876 -76.64 23.04 -60.61
C LYS A 876 -76.83 21.56 -60.91
N PRO A 877 -77.65 21.16 -61.90
CA PRO A 877 -77.72 19.76 -62.33
C PRO A 877 -76.35 19.20 -62.71
N LYS A 878 -75.52 19.97 -63.41
CA LYS A 878 -74.16 19.56 -63.80
C LYS A 878 -73.21 19.48 -62.60
N GLU A 879 -73.24 20.47 -61.70
CA GLU A 879 -72.45 20.44 -60.44
C GLU A 879 -72.78 19.21 -59.58
N VAL A 880 -74.08 18.92 -59.40
CA VAL A 880 -74.55 17.77 -58.62
C VAL A 880 -74.22 16.45 -59.33
N ASN A 881 -74.35 16.39 -60.67
CA ASN A 881 -73.93 15.24 -61.46
C ASN A 881 -72.46 14.91 -61.21
N ASP A 882 -71.58 15.90 -61.42
CA ASP A 882 -70.13 15.73 -61.35
C ASP A 882 -69.69 15.33 -59.93
N ALA A 883 -70.34 15.90 -58.91
CA ALA A 883 -70.13 15.53 -57.51
C ALA A 883 -70.49 14.07 -57.21
N ILE A 884 -71.54 13.51 -57.82
CA ILE A 884 -72.03 12.16 -57.57
C ILE A 884 -71.23 11.11 -58.35
N VAL A 885 -70.98 11.33 -59.64
CA VAL A 885 -70.40 10.31 -60.54
C VAL A 885 -68.95 9.97 -60.24
N GLN A 886 -68.25 10.81 -59.48
CA GLN A 886 -66.87 10.53 -59.04
C GLN A 886 -66.78 9.45 -57.96
N SER A 887 -67.86 9.13 -57.27
CA SER A 887 -67.86 8.10 -56.22
C SER A 887 -68.57 6.85 -56.69
N ARG A 888 -67.85 5.73 -56.62
CA ARG A 888 -68.39 4.40 -56.88
C ARG A 888 -69.59 4.08 -55.97
N ILE A 889 -69.50 4.43 -54.69
CA ILE A 889 -70.57 4.20 -53.71
C ILE A 889 -71.86 4.92 -54.13
N PHE A 890 -71.73 6.18 -54.58
CA PHE A 890 -72.87 6.94 -55.11
C PHE A 890 -73.40 6.34 -56.41
N THR A 891 -72.56 6.09 -57.42
CA THR A 891 -73.01 5.59 -58.74
C THR A 891 -73.72 4.25 -58.66
N HIS A 892 -73.27 3.37 -57.77
CA HIS A 892 -73.90 2.07 -57.53
C HIS A 892 -75.19 2.17 -56.71
N SER A 893 -75.44 3.31 -56.07
CA SER A 893 -76.63 3.58 -55.28
C SER A 893 -77.71 4.40 -56.03
N LEU A 894 -77.44 4.91 -57.24
CA LEU A 894 -78.31 5.89 -57.89
C LEU A 894 -79.73 5.40 -58.16
N THR A 895 -79.89 4.16 -58.61
CA THR A 895 -81.21 3.57 -58.85
C THR A 895 -82.04 3.57 -57.56
N LYS A 896 -81.45 3.13 -56.44
CA LYS A 896 -82.09 3.13 -55.13
C LYS A 896 -82.36 4.54 -54.61
N MET A 897 -81.34 5.40 -54.66
CA MET A 897 -81.39 6.79 -54.22
C MET A 897 -82.50 7.58 -54.90
N PHE A 898 -82.57 7.55 -56.24
CA PHE A 898 -83.59 8.30 -56.97
C PHE A 898 -84.96 7.64 -56.92
N THR A 899 -85.05 6.32 -56.70
CA THR A 899 -86.35 5.68 -56.44
C THR A 899 -86.93 6.23 -55.14
N GLU A 900 -86.10 6.31 -54.11
CA GLU A 900 -86.50 6.91 -52.84
C GLU A 900 -86.83 8.40 -52.97
N LEU A 901 -85.94 9.21 -53.57
CA LEU A 901 -86.16 10.65 -53.71
C LEU A 901 -87.36 10.97 -54.63
N ILE A 902 -87.42 10.42 -55.84
CA ILE A 902 -88.40 10.84 -56.86
C ILE A 902 -89.75 10.14 -56.67
N HIS A 903 -89.75 8.82 -56.50
CA HIS A 903 -90.99 8.03 -56.46
C HIS A 903 -91.62 8.04 -55.07
N ASN A 904 -90.84 7.75 -54.03
CA ASN A 904 -91.37 7.59 -52.67
C ASN A 904 -91.60 8.94 -51.98
N GLN A 905 -90.63 9.86 -52.05
CA GLN A 905 -90.74 11.18 -51.39
C GLN A 905 -91.42 12.23 -52.27
N GLY A 906 -91.03 12.34 -53.55
CA GLY A 906 -91.58 13.33 -54.48
C GLY A 906 -92.94 12.95 -55.09
N GLY A 907 -93.31 11.66 -55.09
CA GLY A 907 -94.57 11.16 -55.65
C GLY A 907 -94.62 11.09 -57.19
N TYR A 908 -93.48 11.24 -57.87
CA TYR A 908 -93.39 11.29 -59.34
C TYR A 908 -93.06 9.93 -59.96
N THR A 909 -93.92 8.93 -59.76
CA THR A 909 -93.73 7.54 -60.24
C THR A 909 -93.65 7.37 -61.76
N MET A 910 -94.02 8.40 -62.53
CA MET A 910 -93.97 8.37 -64.01
C MET A 910 -92.60 8.76 -64.58
N ILE A 911 -91.67 9.27 -63.77
CA ILE A 911 -90.31 9.58 -64.20
C ILE A 911 -89.50 8.26 -64.22
N PRO A 912 -89.01 7.80 -65.38
CA PRO A 912 -88.26 6.56 -65.46
C PRO A 912 -86.92 6.70 -64.76
N ILE A 913 -86.59 5.76 -63.88
CA ILE A 913 -85.30 5.65 -63.22
C ILE A 913 -84.54 4.53 -63.90
N HIS A 914 -83.28 4.79 -64.27
CA HIS A 914 -82.45 3.78 -64.90
C HIS A 914 -82.12 2.66 -63.90
N ASP A 915 -82.33 1.41 -64.31
CA ASP A 915 -82.07 0.20 -63.53
C ASP A 915 -81.14 -0.72 -64.35
N GLY A 916 -79.86 -0.31 -64.45
CA GLY A 916 -78.88 -0.91 -65.37
C GLY A 916 -77.43 -0.70 -64.93
N ASN A 917 -76.49 -0.90 -65.85
CA ASN A 917 -75.06 -0.82 -65.55
C ASN A 917 -74.70 0.57 -64.99
N PRO A 918 -74.04 0.66 -63.81
CA PRO A 918 -73.63 1.92 -63.20
C PRO A 918 -72.85 2.87 -64.12
N GLU A 919 -72.11 2.35 -65.11
CA GLU A 919 -71.37 3.15 -66.09
C GLU A 919 -72.27 4.02 -66.99
N GLU A 920 -73.54 3.64 -67.19
CA GLU A 920 -74.49 4.39 -68.03
C GLU A 920 -75.01 5.67 -67.35
N TRP A 921 -74.85 5.79 -66.03
CA TRP A 921 -75.18 7.01 -65.29
C TRP A 921 -74.26 8.18 -65.63
N GLY A 922 -73.03 7.89 -66.07
CA GLY A 922 -72.02 8.87 -66.42
C GLY A 922 -70.71 8.66 -65.66
N THR A 923 -69.67 9.34 -66.11
CA THR A 923 -68.36 9.40 -65.45
C THR A 923 -67.98 10.87 -65.24
N PRO A 924 -66.98 11.19 -64.40
CA PRO A 924 -66.52 12.57 -64.25
C PRO A 924 -66.13 13.26 -65.57
N THR A 925 -65.77 12.49 -66.60
CA THR A 925 -65.34 12.99 -67.90
C THR A 925 -66.39 12.87 -69.00
N GLN A 926 -67.52 12.21 -68.75
CA GLN A 926 -68.54 11.96 -69.75
C GLN A 926 -69.94 11.97 -69.13
N ASP A 927 -70.79 12.86 -69.64
CA ASP A 927 -72.20 12.94 -69.26
C ASP A 927 -72.92 11.64 -69.60
N GLY A 928 -73.77 11.20 -68.67
CA GLY A 928 -74.61 10.04 -68.82
C GLY A 928 -76.03 10.33 -68.35
N LYS A 929 -76.80 9.27 -68.12
CA LYS A 929 -78.23 9.36 -67.81
C LYS A 929 -78.55 10.11 -66.51
N LEU A 930 -77.56 10.29 -65.62
CA LEU A 930 -77.77 11.03 -64.37
C LEU A 930 -78.04 12.52 -64.65
N LEU A 931 -77.30 13.13 -65.58
CA LEU A 931 -77.46 14.55 -65.89
C LEU A 931 -78.87 14.82 -66.45
N ASP A 932 -79.33 14.00 -67.41
CA ASP A 932 -80.68 14.10 -67.97
C ASP A 932 -81.77 13.98 -66.88
N LEU A 933 -81.56 13.08 -65.90
CA LEU A 933 -82.47 12.89 -64.78
C LEU A 933 -82.49 14.11 -63.85
N LEU A 934 -81.32 14.67 -63.52
CA LEU A 934 -81.20 15.85 -62.67
C LEU A 934 -81.80 17.11 -63.33
N GLU A 935 -81.59 17.29 -64.63
CA GLU A 935 -82.24 18.35 -65.42
C GLU A 935 -83.77 18.19 -65.43
N ALA A 936 -84.26 16.97 -65.58
CA ALA A 936 -85.69 16.69 -65.51
C ALA A 936 -86.27 17.03 -64.13
N ILE A 937 -85.58 16.69 -63.03
CA ILE A 937 -86.00 17.06 -61.68
C ILE A 937 -86.06 18.58 -61.50
N ALA A 938 -85.10 19.33 -62.06
CA ALA A 938 -85.07 20.79 -62.02
C ALA A 938 -86.30 21.44 -62.69
N LEU A 939 -86.93 20.76 -63.66
CA LEU A 939 -88.11 21.26 -64.39
C LEU A 939 -89.45 20.90 -63.73
N LEU A 940 -89.47 20.03 -62.71
CA LEU A 940 -90.69 19.65 -62.00
C LEU A 940 -91.27 20.82 -61.21
N PRO A 941 -92.60 20.99 -61.11
CA PRO A 941 -93.21 22.13 -60.39
C PRO A 941 -92.77 22.28 -58.93
#